data_AF-A0AAV2M839-F1
#
_entry.id   AF-A0AAV2M839-F1
#
_cell.length_a   1.000
_cell.length_b   1.000
_cell.length_c   1.000
_cell.angle_alpha   90.00
_cell.angle_beta   90.00
_cell.angle_gamma   90.00
#
_symmetry.space_group_name_H-M   'P 1'
#
loop_
_entity.id
_entity.type
_entity.pdbx_description
1 polymer ?
#
loop_
_entity_poly.entity_id
_entity_poly.type
_entity_poly.pdbx_seq_one_letter_code
_entity_poly.pdbx_strand_id
1 'polypeptide(L)'
;MAQTEAELAQICSWLTDQGLSPAAGADQQLCCLWRALLRAQGNLRSINKTLDSQQSQYTAEICKVRKSLEQIRVFTGHKDVLAQEVQEENDQLRDQLQRLVSLQDLQISEVAKMLYDQGLTELVHSSPSEQVAYLLVERASLLETSEGPQTCSASVGQTTHKRALRHSQSPWKKLLGLNKSQKCLIPPESKHLAEQTNSVQKECFRLERDLEEGSRRLATAHNEIRRLTDELESAHHIQKTYEPELKAAKREVNSLRQEVQQLKKYEMMSLRKAKELNDALDHELQCLRSRVRTMEAERGPREHETTFLSVQIQTEPTAETQEVNVLRPQVEQLRSVVQQQRIKAEKARELEKILGVEAKQVNERCQNLQVQIDAQIKRLLEQESEIEDLKMQLERKENEHREQLPLDVSKTCYQLLQSSENYFNHVLQKDDGDFVNVCTSLKKQICESLKCFDQERRTNHKMQQKLKLKLSEVKVRLKDEMKWRDEKTEELERELSLCSHALTMEKELNMNVMQENDKLLMERRRLLQQLNEEVINSHKNIITALQSRVDSLELENRELKNRIVDLSTQTSSMERSLRNVQSLRAAEELRNTCDLQKTLTQLPPQTCSFLFADGACRSLSSLEGVESWSQCSSLARSGEMMGYLNLNSHNHSLLSTTDSSQMM
;
A
#
# COMPACT_ATOMS: atom_id res chain seq x y z
N MET A 1 45.02 -21.48 -56.25
CA MET A 1 46.33 -20.83 -56.39
C MET A 1 46.36 -19.49 -55.67
N ALA A 2 45.58 -18.48 -56.07
CA ALA A 2 45.61 -17.16 -55.40
C ALA A 2 45.14 -17.19 -53.91
N GLN A 3 44.11 -17.97 -53.59
CA GLN A 3 43.57 -18.03 -52.22
C GLN A 3 44.51 -18.78 -51.25
N THR A 4 45.17 -19.83 -51.73
CA THR A 4 46.16 -20.59 -50.98
C THR A 4 47.44 -19.80 -50.71
N GLU A 5 47.86 -18.95 -51.66
CA GLU A 5 49.01 -18.05 -51.46
C GLU A 5 48.70 -16.94 -50.44
N ALA A 6 47.49 -16.40 -50.46
CA ALA A 6 47.04 -15.42 -49.47
C ALA A 6 46.96 -16.01 -48.06
N GLU A 7 46.45 -17.23 -47.92
CA GLU A 7 46.40 -17.94 -46.63
C GLU A 7 47.80 -18.24 -46.09
N LEU A 8 48.74 -18.67 -46.95
CA LEU A 8 50.13 -18.90 -46.57
C LEU A 8 50.82 -17.59 -46.13
N ALA A 9 50.58 -16.48 -46.84
CA ALA A 9 51.10 -15.17 -46.45
C ALA A 9 50.58 -14.72 -45.08
N GLN A 10 49.30 -14.97 -44.77
CA GLN A 10 48.72 -14.68 -43.46
C GLN A 10 49.33 -15.54 -42.36
N ILE A 11 49.55 -16.84 -42.62
CA ILE A 11 50.20 -17.75 -41.67
C ILE A 11 51.65 -17.31 -41.41
N CYS A 12 52.39 -16.91 -42.44
CA CYS A 12 53.75 -16.40 -42.31
C CYS A 12 53.81 -15.08 -41.51
N SER A 13 52.87 -14.16 -41.75
CA SER A 13 52.75 -12.93 -40.96
C SER A 13 52.48 -13.26 -39.48
N TRP A 14 51.51 -14.13 -39.21
CA TRP A 14 51.15 -14.52 -37.85
C TRP A 14 52.30 -15.24 -37.11
N LEU A 15 53.07 -16.10 -37.80
CA LEU A 15 54.24 -16.76 -37.23
C LEU A 15 55.34 -15.76 -36.87
N THR A 16 55.51 -14.72 -37.69
CA THR A 16 56.44 -13.61 -37.42
C THR A 16 56.01 -12.82 -36.19
N ASP A 17 54.70 -12.55 -36.04
CA ASP A 17 54.13 -11.87 -34.87
C ASP A 17 54.27 -12.70 -33.57
N GLN A 18 54.33 -14.03 -33.67
CA GLN A 18 54.64 -14.92 -32.55
C GLN A 18 56.15 -15.04 -32.24
N GLY A 19 57.00 -14.27 -32.95
CA GLY A 19 58.44 -14.18 -32.70
C GLY A 19 59.28 -15.25 -33.39
N LEU A 20 58.78 -15.92 -34.44
CA LEU A 20 59.55 -16.91 -35.21
C LEU A 20 60.21 -16.24 -36.42
N SER A 21 61.48 -16.56 -36.65
CA SER A 21 62.23 -16.07 -37.80
C SER A 21 61.66 -16.63 -39.13
N PRO A 22 61.56 -15.84 -40.21
CA PRO A 22 61.13 -16.30 -41.54
C PRO A 22 61.99 -17.43 -42.13
N ALA A 23 63.21 -17.63 -41.58
CA ALA A 23 64.14 -18.68 -41.98
C ALA A 23 64.05 -19.96 -41.12
N ALA A 24 63.07 -20.05 -40.20
CA ALA A 24 62.86 -21.25 -39.37
C ALA A 24 62.44 -22.45 -40.22
N GLY A 25 62.98 -23.64 -39.91
CA GLY A 25 62.65 -24.88 -40.62
C GLY A 25 61.16 -25.24 -40.50
N ALA A 26 60.63 -25.97 -41.49
CA ALA A 26 59.21 -26.36 -41.55
C ALA A 26 58.71 -27.03 -40.26
N ASP A 27 59.54 -27.87 -39.63
CA ASP A 27 59.22 -28.54 -38.37
C ASP A 27 59.01 -27.57 -37.20
N GLN A 28 59.80 -26.48 -37.14
CA GLN A 28 59.67 -25.47 -36.09
C GLN A 28 58.39 -24.64 -36.27
N GLN A 29 58.06 -24.28 -37.53
CA GLN A 29 56.83 -23.57 -37.87
C GLN A 29 55.59 -24.43 -37.54
N LEU A 30 55.59 -25.71 -37.93
CA LEU A 30 54.53 -26.66 -37.59
C LEU A 30 54.38 -26.87 -36.08
N CYS A 31 55.48 -27.03 -35.35
CA CYS A 31 55.45 -27.15 -33.89
C CYS A 31 54.87 -25.91 -33.20
N CYS A 32 55.08 -24.72 -33.76
CA CYS A 32 54.53 -23.47 -33.23
C CYS A 32 53.04 -23.33 -33.54
N LEU A 33 52.60 -23.63 -34.76
CA LEU A 33 51.19 -23.68 -35.13
C LEU A 33 50.42 -24.71 -34.28
N TRP A 34 50.98 -25.91 -34.11
CA TRP A 34 50.36 -26.95 -33.30
C TRP A 34 50.22 -26.54 -31.82
N ARG A 35 51.26 -25.95 -31.22
CA ARG A 35 51.19 -25.42 -29.86
C ARG A 35 50.15 -24.31 -29.72
N ALA A 36 50.05 -23.42 -30.70
CA ALA A 36 49.06 -22.35 -30.67
C ALA A 36 47.63 -22.87 -30.84
N LEU A 37 47.41 -23.85 -31.72
CA LEU A 37 46.13 -24.53 -31.87
C LEU A 37 45.74 -25.27 -30.58
N LEU A 38 46.68 -25.97 -29.93
CA LEU A 38 46.46 -26.60 -28.63
C LEU A 38 46.09 -25.58 -27.54
N ARG A 39 46.76 -24.42 -27.50
CA ARG A 39 46.44 -23.32 -26.58
C ARG A 39 45.07 -22.73 -26.88
N ALA A 40 44.75 -22.46 -28.15
CA ALA A 40 43.45 -21.94 -28.56
C ALA A 40 42.32 -22.92 -28.21
N GLN A 41 42.51 -24.22 -28.45
CA GLN A 41 41.57 -25.26 -28.03
C GLN A 41 41.47 -25.40 -26.50
N GLY A 42 42.57 -25.19 -25.78
CA GLY A 42 42.57 -25.13 -24.31
C GLY A 42 41.75 -23.95 -23.79
N ASN A 43 41.99 -22.75 -24.35
CA ASN A 43 41.28 -21.52 -24.02
C ASN A 43 39.79 -21.60 -24.38
N LEU A 44 39.46 -22.15 -25.55
CA LEU A 44 38.07 -22.37 -25.94
C LEU A 44 37.37 -23.33 -24.97
N ARG A 45 38.05 -24.42 -24.57
CA ARG A 45 37.51 -25.36 -23.57
C ARG A 45 37.34 -24.72 -22.20
N SER A 46 38.26 -23.85 -21.76
CA SER A 46 38.11 -23.13 -20.49
C SER A 46 36.96 -22.12 -20.56
N ILE A 47 36.83 -21.38 -21.65
CA ILE A 47 35.74 -20.42 -21.86
C ILE A 47 34.39 -21.14 -21.90
N ASN A 48 34.30 -22.29 -22.59
CA ASN A 48 33.08 -23.08 -22.63
C ASN A 48 32.70 -23.59 -21.24
N LYS A 49 33.66 -24.10 -20.46
CA LYS A 49 33.41 -24.51 -19.07
C LYS A 49 32.92 -23.37 -18.20
N THR A 50 33.49 -22.16 -18.35
CA THR A 50 33.02 -20.99 -17.61
C THR A 50 31.61 -20.58 -18.03
N LEU A 51 31.29 -20.66 -19.33
CA LEU A 51 29.96 -20.37 -19.86
C LEU A 51 28.94 -21.38 -19.34
N ASP A 52 29.25 -22.68 -19.38
CA ASP A 52 28.40 -23.75 -18.87
C ASP A 52 28.17 -23.60 -17.35
N SER A 53 29.20 -23.18 -16.61
CA SER A 53 29.09 -22.87 -15.18
C SER A 53 28.18 -21.68 -14.92
N GLN A 54 28.30 -20.61 -15.71
CA GLN A 54 27.41 -19.45 -15.61
C GLN A 54 25.97 -19.81 -15.97
N GLN A 55 25.74 -20.57 -17.04
CA GLN A 55 24.40 -21.06 -17.42
C GLN A 55 23.79 -21.93 -16.32
N SER A 56 24.59 -22.78 -15.68
CA SER A 56 24.17 -23.60 -14.53
C SER A 56 23.80 -22.73 -13.32
N GLN A 57 24.55 -21.64 -13.07
CA GLN A 57 24.22 -20.68 -12.01
C GLN A 57 22.92 -19.93 -12.32
N TYR A 58 22.77 -19.38 -13.52
CA TYR A 58 21.56 -18.67 -13.94
C TYR A 58 20.32 -19.57 -13.84
N THR A 59 20.41 -20.82 -14.30
CA THR A 59 19.29 -21.77 -14.19
C THR A 59 18.96 -22.11 -12.74
N ALA A 60 19.97 -22.24 -11.86
CA ALA A 60 19.76 -22.45 -10.43
C ALA A 60 19.10 -21.23 -9.75
N GLU A 61 19.51 -20.01 -10.11
CA GLU A 61 18.89 -18.77 -9.62
C GLU A 61 17.45 -18.63 -10.09
N ILE A 62 17.16 -18.88 -11.36
CA ILE A 62 15.79 -18.92 -11.90
C ILE A 62 14.95 -19.95 -11.14
N CYS A 63 15.51 -21.12 -10.80
CA CYS A 63 14.81 -22.12 -9.98
C CYS A 63 14.51 -21.61 -8.56
N LYS A 64 15.43 -20.87 -7.94
CA LYS A 64 15.20 -20.26 -6.61
C LYS A 64 14.10 -19.20 -6.67
N VAL A 65 14.14 -18.32 -7.68
CA VAL A 65 13.11 -17.29 -7.90
C VAL A 65 11.74 -17.93 -8.14
N ARG A 66 11.66 -19.00 -8.94
CA ARG A 66 10.40 -19.73 -9.14
C ARG A 66 9.85 -20.31 -7.83
N LYS A 67 10.72 -20.86 -6.97
CA LYS A 67 10.30 -21.37 -5.65
C LYS A 67 9.79 -20.26 -4.73
N SER A 68 10.46 -19.10 -4.69
CA SER A 68 9.99 -17.97 -3.86
C SER A 68 8.69 -17.39 -4.39
N LEU A 69 8.50 -17.29 -5.71
CA LEU A 69 7.23 -16.86 -6.31
C LEU A 69 6.08 -17.82 -5.98
N GLU A 70 6.33 -19.13 -5.96
CA GLU A 70 5.31 -20.10 -5.58
C GLU A 70 4.94 -19.98 -4.09
N GLN A 71 5.93 -19.75 -3.21
CA GLN A 71 5.67 -19.44 -1.79
C GLN A 71 4.82 -18.18 -1.63
N ILE A 72 5.16 -17.09 -2.34
CA ILE A 72 4.37 -15.85 -2.32
C ILE A 72 2.94 -16.12 -2.79
N ARG A 73 2.75 -16.93 -3.83
CA ARG A 73 1.41 -17.31 -4.32
C ARG A 73 0.61 -18.04 -3.26
N VAL A 74 1.19 -19.02 -2.58
CA VAL A 74 0.53 -19.75 -1.48
C VAL A 74 0.16 -18.81 -0.33
N PHE A 75 1.09 -17.95 0.11
CA PHE A 75 0.80 -16.97 1.16
C PHE A 75 -0.27 -15.96 0.75
N THR A 76 -0.30 -15.55 -0.51
CA THR A 76 -1.35 -14.67 -1.04
C THR A 76 -2.71 -15.36 -1.00
N GLY A 77 -2.78 -16.64 -1.41
CA GLY A 77 -4.00 -17.44 -1.30
C GLY A 77 -4.51 -17.59 0.14
N HIS A 78 -3.63 -17.90 1.10
CA HIS A 78 -4.01 -17.95 2.52
C HIS A 78 -4.50 -16.60 3.04
N LYS A 79 -3.86 -15.50 2.65
CA LYS A 79 -4.28 -14.15 3.03
C LYS A 79 -5.68 -13.82 2.48
N ASP A 80 -5.98 -14.25 1.26
CA ASP A 80 -7.29 -14.01 0.64
C ASP A 80 -8.40 -14.84 1.30
N VAL A 81 -8.12 -16.09 1.67
CA VAL A 81 -9.05 -16.93 2.46
C VAL A 81 -9.33 -16.31 3.82
N LEU A 82 -8.29 -15.89 4.55
CA LEU A 82 -8.46 -15.23 5.85
C LEU A 82 -9.24 -13.91 5.73
N ALA A 83 -9.00 -13.13 4.68
CA ALA A 83 -9.76 -11.91 4.43
C ALA A 83 -11.23 -12.20 4.16
N GLN A 84 -11.53 -13.31 3.47
CA GLN A 84 -12.90 -13.76 3.25
C GLN A 84 -13.56 -14.20 4.55
N GLU A 85 -12.89 -15.00 5.39
CA GLU A 85 -13.41 -15.42 6.70
C GLU A 85 -13.74 -14.21 7.60
N VAL A 86 -12.84 -13.23 7.67
CA VAL A 86 -13.07 -11.99 8.43
C VAL A 86 -14.24 -11.19 7.84
N GLN A 87 -14.41 -11.18 6.52
CA GLN A 87 -15.54 -10.52 5.89
C GLN A 87 -16.88 -11.22 6.23
N GLU A 88 -16.90 -12.55 6.16
CA GLU A 88 -18.07 -13.36 6.52
C GLU A 88 -18.44 -13.19 8.00
N GLU A 89 -17.47 -13.19 8.91
CA GLU A 89 -17.72 -12.91 10.33
C GLU A 89 -18.27 -11.50 10.56
N ASN A 90 -17.72 -10.49 9.88
CA ASN A 90 -18.23 -9.13 9.97
C ASN A 90 -19.68 -9.02 9.47
N ASP A 91 -20.02 -9.71 8.39
CA ASP A 91 -21.39 -9.71 7.86
C ASP A 91 -22.33 -10.45 8.81
N GLN A 92 -21.90 -11.56 9.43
CA GLN A 92 -22.67 -12.22 10.50
C GLN A 92 -22.90 -11.31 11.72
N LEU A 93 -21.88 -10.57 12.15
CA LEU A 93 -22.01 -9.62 13.26
C LEU A 93 -22.95 -8.46 12.92
N ARG A 94 -22.92 -7.97 11.67
CA ARG A 94 -23.88 -6.96 11.19
C ARG A 94 -25.31 -7.49 11.21
N ASP A 95 -25.53 -8.72 10.76
CA ASP A 95 -26.84 -9.37 10.81
C ASP A 95 -27.33 -9.60 12.25
N GLN A 96 -26.42 -9.94 13.17
CA GLN A 96 -26.73 -10.03 14.60
C GLN A 96 -27.13 -8.66 15.18
N LEU A 97 -26.36 -7.61 14.87
CA LEU A 97 -26.65 -6.25 15.33
C LEU A 97 -27.99 -5.76 14.78
N GLN A 98 -28.27 -5.98 13.49
CA GLN A 98 -29.53 -5.60 12.87
C GLN A 98 -30.73 -6.33 13.51
N ARG A 99 -30.57 -7.61 13.86
CA ARG A 99 -31.59 -8.35 14.62
C ARG A 99 -31.82 -7.76 16.00
N LEU A 100 -30.76 -7.39 16.72
CA LEU A 100 -30.88 -6.76 18.04
C LEU A 100 -31.56 -5.38 17.96
N VAL A 101 -31.22 -4.57 16.97
CA VAL A 101 -31.87 -3.27 16.73
C VAL A 101 -33.35 -3.47 16.40
N SER A 102 -33.68 -4.42 15.52
CA SER A 102 -35.08 -4.73 15.18
C SER A 102 -35.88 -5.17 16.41
N LEU A 103 -35.28 -5.98 17.29
CA LEU A 103 -35.90 -6.41 18.55
C LEU A 103 -36.08 -5.23 19.51
N GLN A 104 -35.09 -4.33 19.59
CA GLN A 104 -35.19 -3.11 20.38
C GLN A 104 -36.30 -2.19 19.86
N ASP A 105 -36.42 -2.00 18.54
CA ASP A 105 -37.47 -1.19 17.93
C ASP A 105 -38.86 -1.77 18.18
N LEU A 106 -39.01 -3.10 18.13
CA LEU A 106 -40.24 -3.79 18.51
C LEU A 106 -40.59 -3.51 19.97
N GLN A 107 -39.63 -3.65 20.89
CA GLN A 107 -39.83 -3.36 22.31
C GLN A 107 -40.20 -1.88 22.56
N ILE A 108 -39.51 -0.94 21.90
CA ILE A 108 -39.82 0.49 21.99
C ILE A 108 -41.23 0.77 21.46
N SER A 109 -41.62 0.15 20.35
CA SER A 109 -42.96 0.32 19.77
C SER A 109 -44.06 -0.24 20.68
N GLU A 110 -43.80 -1.35 21.38
CA GLU A 110 -44.72 -1.93 22.36
C GLU A 110 -44.87 -1.02 23.58
N VAL A 111 -43.76 -0.53 24.14
CA VAL A 111 -43.76 0.42 25.26
C VAL A 111 -44.47 1.73 24.87
N ALA A 112 -44.20 2.26 23.68
CA ALA A 112 -44.88 3.43 23.16
C ALA A 112 -46.40 3.20 23.10
N LYS A 113 -46.84 2.04 22.58
CA LYS A 113 -48.27 1.68 22.55
C LYS A 113 -48.87 1.61 23.95
N MET A 114 -48.17 1.00 24.92
CA MET A 114 -48.65 0.95 26.32
C MET A 114 -48.79 2.35 26.93
N LEU A 115 -47.84 3.25 26.67
CA LEU A 115 -47.92 4.65 27.14
C LEU A 115 -49.07 5.41 26.47
N TYR A 116 -49.30 5.20 25.17
CA TYR A 116 -50.46 5.75 24.48
C TYR A 116 -51.78 5.26 25.08
N ASP A 117 -51.92 3.96 25.33
CA ASP A 117 -53.13 3.35 25.89
C ASP A 117 -53.42 3.85 27.32
N GLN A 118 -52.38 4.27 28.07
CA GLN A 118 -52.50 4.86 29.41
C GLN A 118 -52.65 6.40 29.41
N GLY A 119 -52.65 7.05 28.25
CA GLY A 119 -52.77 8.51 28.14
C GLY A 119 -51.48 9.29 28.46
N LEU A 120 -50.33 8.61 28.58
CA LEU A 120 -49.01 9.19 28.84
C LEU A 120 -48.29 9.56 27.53
N THR A 121 -48.98 10.27 26.64
CA THR A 121 -48.51 10.52 25.26
C THR A 121 -47.27 11.40 25.18
N GLU A 122 -47.06 12.28 26.16
CA GLU A 122 -45.90 13.16 26.23
C GLU A 122 -44.59 12.40 26.53
N LEU A 123 -44.70 11.23 27.18
CA LEU A 123 -43.58 10.40 27.61
C LEU A 123 -43.08 9.46 26.50
N VAL A 124 -43.85 9.27 25.42
CA VAL A 124 -43.52 8.39 24.29
C VAL A 124 -42.24 8.82 23.58
N HIS A 125 -41.99 10.13 23.51
CA HIS A 125 -40.81 10.70 22.84
C HIS A 125 -39.60 10.85 23.79
N SER A 126 -39.76 10.54 25.07
CA SER A 126 -38.70 10.59 26.08
C SER A 126 -37.78 9.37 25.98
N SER A 127 -36.55 9.52 26.44
CA SER A 127 -35.59 8.39 26.49
C SER A 127 -36.10 7.28 27.44
N PRO A 128 -35.78 5.98 27.22
CA PRO A 128 -36.21 4.91 28.13
C PRO A 128 -35.84 5.16 29.61
N SER A 129 -34.69 5.77 29.87
CA SER A 129 -34.28 6.19 31.21
C SER A 129 -35.18 7.26 31.82
N GLU A 130 -35.65 8.20 31.02
CA GLU A 130 -36.56 9.27 31.42
C GLU A 130 -37.99 8.74 31.62
N GLN A 131 -38.44 7.82 30.75
CA GLN A 131 -39.69 7.08 30.92
C GLN A 131 -39.69 6.35 32.28
N VAL A 132 -38.62 5.62 32.60
CA VAL A 132 -38.47 4.93 33.89
C VAL A 132 -38.42 5.91 35.06
N ALA A 133 -37.68 7.03 34.93
CA ALA A 133 -37.60 8.03 35.99
C ALA A 133 -38.95 8.65 36.31
N TYR A 134 -39.73 9.01 35.29
CA TYR A 134 -41.09 9.53 35.45
C TYR A 134 -42.00 8.54 36.18
N LEU A 135 -42.03 7.28 35.72
CA LEU A 135 -42.85 6.22 36.32
C LEU A 135 -42.45 5.92 37.78
N LEU A 136 -41.15 6.01 38.11
CA LEU A 136 -40.67 5.83 39.49
C LEU A 136 -41.10 6.98 40.40
N VAL A 137 -41.06 8.22 39.92
CA VAL A 137 -41.53 9.39 40.67
C VAL A 137 -43.03 9.33 40.89
N GLU A 138 -43.80 9.01 39.84
CA GLU A 138 -45.26 8.85 39.93
C GLU A 138 -45.64 7.75 40.92
N ARG A 139 -44.95 6.60 40.88
CA ARG A 139 -45.12 5.52 41.87
C ARG A 139 -44.84 5.99 43.30
N ALA A 140 -43.78 6.77 43.51
CA ALA A 140 -43.45 7.30 44.84
C ALA A 140 -44.52 8.28 45.35
N SER A 141 -45.01 9.17 44.48
CA SER A 141 -46.10 10.10 44.83
C SER A 141 -47.40 9.36 45.17
N LEU A 142 -47.75 8.31 44.42
CA LEU A 142 -48.91 7.47 44.73
C LEU A 142 -48.76 6.74 46.08
N LEU A 143 -47.57 6.23 46.39
CA LEU A 143 -47.30 5.59 47.68
C LEU A 143 -47.40 6.57 48.85
N GLU A 144 -46.84 7.79 48.70
CA GLU A 144 -46.95 8.86 49.70
C GLU A 144 -48.40 9.30 49.95
N THR A 145 -49.26 9.31 48.92
CA THR A 145 -50.69 9.62 49.08
C THR A 145 -51.52 8.47 49.66
N SER A 146 -51.00 7.23 49.65
CA SER A 146 -51.68 6.07 50.24
C SER A 146 -51.45 5.94 51.75
N GLU A 147 -50.42 6.59 52.30
CA GLU A 147 -50.23 6.71 53.75
C GLU A 147 -51.07 7.88 54.31
N GLY A 148 -52.34 7.59 54.58
CA GLY A 148 -53.21 8.44 55.37
C GLY A 148 -52.75 8.55 56.84
N PRO A 149 -52.96 9.69 57.51
CA PRO A 149 -52.21 10.11 58.70
C PRO A 149 -52.81 9.60 60.03
N GLN A 150 -51.96 9.07 60.93
CA GLN A 150 -52.27 8.93 62.35
C GLN A 150 -51.11 9.41 63.25
N THR A 151 -51.29 10.63 63.76
CA THR A 151 -51.03 11.10 65.14
C THR A 151 -49.76 10.65 65.88
N CYS A 152 -48.84 11.61 66.14
CA CYS A 152 -48.73 12.28 67.46
C CYS A 152 -47.61 13.35 67.46
N SER A 153 -47.98 14.56 67.91
CA SER A 153 -47.15 15.72 68.26
C SER A 153 -46.34 15.46 69.55
N ALA A 154 -45.37 16.22 70.06
CA ALA A 154 -44.64 17.47 69.82
C ALA A 154 -43.26 17.25 70.53
N SER A 155 -42.14 17.95 70.32
CA SER A 155 -41.93 19.39 70.46
C SER A 155 -40.51 19.81 70.02
N VAL A 156 -40.47 20.82 69.15
CA VAL A 156 -39.57 21.97 69.01
C VAL A 156 -38.23 22.02 69.78
N GLY A 157 -37.15 22.29 69.02
CA GLY A 157 -35.91 22.89 69.50
C GLY A 157 -34.90 23.13 68.37
N GLN A 158 -35.04 24.23 67.62
CA GLN A 158 -33.99 24.74 66.71
C GLN A 158 -32.75 25.14 67.51
N THR A 159 -31.55 24.86 67.01
CA THR A 159 -30.47 25.85 66.84
C THR A 159 -29.34 25.31 65.96
N THR A 160 -28.75 26.25 65.23
CA THR A 160 -27.63 26.19 64.29
C THR A 160 -26.32 25.72 64.92
N HIS A 161 -25.50 24.94 64.19
CA HIS A 161 -24.12 25.29 63.80
C HIS A 161 -23.33 24.09 63.22
N LYS A 162 -22.50 24.43 62.23
CA LYS A 162 -21.53 23.60 61.49
C LYS A 162 -20.52 22.87 62.41
N ARG A 163 -20.10 21.67 62.00
CA ARG A 163 -18.69 21.26 61.73
C ARG A 163 -18.28 19.88 62.30
N ALA A 164 -17.75 19.08 61.37
CA ALA A 164 -16.72 18.03 61.50
C ALA A 164 -17.05 16.66 62.12
N LEU A 165 -17.24 15.69 61.22
CA LEU A 165 -16.35 14.53 61.00
C LEU A 165 -15.57 14.02 62.24
N ARG A 166 -16.09 12.96 62.88
CA ARG A 166 -15.28 11.98 63.62
C ARG A 166 -15.89 10.58 63.51
N HIS A 167 -15.24 9.76 62.70
CA HIS A 167 -14.77 8.42 63.04
C HIS A 167 -15.74 7.53 63.85
N SER A 168 -16.49 6.70 63.13
CA SER A 168 -17.26 5.57 63.66
C SER A 168 -16.31 4.56 64.32
N GLN A 169 -16.18 4.62 65.64
CA GLN A 169 -15.65 3.51 66.41
C GLN A 169 -16.72 2.42 66.54
N SER A 170 -16.31 1.22 66.14
CA SER A 170 -17.07 -0.03 66.07
C SER A 170 -17.77 -0.41 67.39
N PRO A 171 -19.03 -0.89 67.37
CA PRO A 171 -19.86 -1.23 68.56
C PRO A 171 -19.34 -2.34 69.48
N TRP A 172 -18.21 -2.98 69.14
CA TRP A 172 -17.77 -4.22 69.78
C TRP A 172 -16.96 -4.04 71.08
N LYS A 173 -16.68 -2.81 71.51
CA LYS A 173 -15.86 -2.53 72.72
C LYS A 173 -16.64 -2.47 74.04
N LYS A 174 -17.96 -2.68 74.05
CA LYS A 174 -18.80 -2.61 75.26
C LYS A 174 -19.03 -3.94 76.00
N LEU A 175 -18.51 -5.06 75.51
CA LEU A 175 -18.86 -6.38 76.05
C LEU A 175 -17.82 -7.00 77.02
N LEU A 176 -16.64 -6.39 77.20
CA LEU A 176 -15.53 -7.00 77.98
C LEU A 176 -14.96 -6.09 79.08
N GLY A 177 -15.82 -5.31 79.76
CA GLY A 177 -15.43 -4.57 80.96
C GLY A 177 -15.44 -5.47 82.20
N LEU A 178 -14.26 -5.80 82.74
CA LEU A 178 -14.08 -6.48 84.02
C LEU A 178 -14.80 -5.74 85.16
N ASN A 179 -15.62 -6.44 85.93
CA ASN A 179 -16.00 -6.03 87.29
C ASN A 179 -15.55 -7.08 88.31
N LYS A 180 -14.56 -6.70 89.13
CA LYS A 180 -14.25 -7.32 90.42
C LYS A 180 -15.14 -6.66 91.48
N SER A 181 -15.85 -7.43 92.33
CA SER A 181 -16.07 -7.18 93.79
C SER A 181 -17.19 -8.04 94.39
N GLN A 182 -16.81 -8.90 95.35
CA GLN A 182 -17.36 -9.12 96.70
C GLN A 182 -18.87 -9.28 97.04
N LYS A 183 -19.10 -10.32 97.86
CA LYS A 183 -20.04 -10.50 99.01
C LYS A 183 -21.40 -11.20 98.81
N CYS A 184 -21.40 -12.47 99.25
CA CYS A 184 -22.33 -13.19 100.15
C CYS A 184 -23.77 -12.63 100.34
N LEU A 185 -24.78 -13.47 100.06
CA LEU A 185 -25.82 -13.93 101.01
C LEU A 185 -26.80 -14.90 100.30
N ILE A 186 -26.98 -16.09 100.88
CA ILE A 186 -28.01 -17.08 100.51
C ILE A 186 -29.34 -16.68 101.16
N PRO A 187 -30.49 -16.91 100.50
CA PRO A 187 -31.52 -17.78 101.09
C PRO A 187 -31.96 -18.90 100.13
N PRO A 188 -32.63 -19.94 100.65
CA PRO A 188 -32.49 -21.30 100.16
C PRO A 188 -33.49 -21.61 99.05
N GLU A 189 -33.04 -22.29 97.99
CA GLU A 189 -33.93 -23.11 97.17
C GLU A 189 -33.12 -24.20 96.46
N SER A 190 -33.09 -25.35 97.14
CA SER A 190 -32.64 -26.64 96.65
C SER A 190 -33.58 -27.14 95.55
N LYS A 191 -33.29 -26.78 94.29
CA LYS A 191 -33.57 -27.55 93.06
C LYS A 191 -33.07 -26.87 91.76
N HIS A 192 -32.72 -25.58 91.75
CA HIS A 192 -32.24 -24.89 90.54
C HIS A 192 -30.73 -25.02 90.22
N LEU A 193 -29.91 -25.51 91.14
CA LEU A 193 -28.44 -25.60 90.99
C LEU A 193 -27.97 -26.66 89.96
N ALA A 194 -28.72 -27.75 89.78
CA ALA A 194 -28.36 -28.81 88.83
C ALA A 194 -28.68 -28.42 87.37
N GLU A 195 -29.72 -27.62 87.13
CA GLU A 195 -30.03 -27.12 85.79
C GLU A 195 -29.16 -25.94 85.39
N GLN A 196 -28.81 -25.04 86.34
CA GLN A 196 -27.86 -23.96 86.08
C GLN A 196 -26.45 -24.47 85.80
N THR A 197 -25.96 -25.49 86.51
CA THR A 197 -24.63 -26.08 86.25
C THR A 197 -24.56 -26.78 84.89
N ASN A 198 -25.61 -27.50 84.49
CA ASN A 198 -25.69 -28.11 83.16
C ASN A 198 -25.85 -27.08 82.03
N SER A 199 -26.55 -25.97 82.27
CA SER A 199 -26.67 -24.86 81.31
C SER A 199 -25.33 -24.14 81.12
N VAL A 200 -24.65 -23.80 82.23
CA VAL A 200 -23.33 -23.16 82.21
C VAL A 200 -22.28 -24.06 81.56
N GLN A 201 -22.29 -25.36 81.82
CA GLN A 201 -21.34 -26.29 81.21
C GLN A 201 -21.54 -26.41 79.69
N LYS A 202 -22.80 -26.42 79.21
CA LYS A 202 -23.11 -26.38 77.78
C LYS A 202 -22.63 -25.07 77.13
N GLU A 203 -22.82 -23.95 77.80
CA GLU A 203 -22.29 -22.65 77.33
C GLU A 203 -20.76 -22.62 77.33
N CYS A 204 -20.08 -23.21 78.32
CA CYS A 204 -18.62 -23.37 78.32
C CYS A 204 -18.12 -24.19 77.13
N PHE A 205 -18.75 -25.34 76.83
CA PHE A 205 -18.39 -26.14 75.66
C PHE A 205 -18.62 -25.41 74.33
N ARG A 206 -19.70 -24.61 74.24
CA ARG A 206 -19.96 -23.78 73.05
C ARG A 206 -18.87 -22.73 72.87
N LEU A 207 -18.51 -22.04 73.94
CA LEU A 207 -17.46 -21.02 73.92
C LEU A 207 -16.08 -21.62 73.63
N GLU A 208 -15.78 -22.81 74.16
CA GLU A 208 -14.52 -23.52 73.89
C GLU A 208 -14.42 -23.92 72.41
N ARG A 209 -15.51 -24.46 71.84
CA ARG A 209 -15.57 -24.76 70.40
C ARG A 209 -15.45 -23.51 69.53
N ASP A 210 -16.11 -22.41 69.91
CA ASP A 210 -16.06 -21.16 69.17
C ASP A 210 -14.67 -20.50 69.28
N LEU A 211 -13.98 -20.65 70.42
CA LEU A 211 -12.58 -20.26 70.60
C LEU A 211 -11.64 -21.10 69.73
N GLU A 212 -11.81 -22.42 69.71
CA GLU A 212 -11.03 -23.34 68.86
C GLU A 212 -11.24 -23.07 67.37
N GLU A 213 -12.48 -22.81 66.95
CA GLU A 213 -12.81 -22.37 65.60
C GLU A 213 -12.14 -21.01 65.28
N GLY A 214 -12.18 -20.06 66.23
CA GLY A 214 -11.48 -18.78 66.11
C GLY A 214 -9.97 -18.95 65.98
N SER A 215 -9.35 -19.83 66.76
CA SER A 215 -7.93 -20.16 66.67
C SER A 215 -7.57 -20.82 65.33
N ARG A 216 -8.41 -21.74 64.83
CA ARG A 216 -8.22 -22.36 63.50
C ARG A 216 -8.29 -21.32 62.40
N ARG A 217 -9.29 -20.43 62.40
CA ARG A 217 -9.42 -19.34 61.43
C ARG A 217 -8.24 -18.37 61.48
N LEU A 218 -7.77 -18.03 62.68
CA LEU A 218 -6.60 -17.18 62.84
C LEU A 218 -5.33 -17.85 62.30
N ALA A 219 -5.15 -19.15 62.56
CA ALA A 219 -4.03 -19.91 62.00
C ALA A 219 -4.07 -19.96 60.47
N THR A 220 -5.24 -20.17 59.87
CA THR A 220 -5.38 -20.11 58.40
C THR A 220 -5.10 -18.73 57.85
N ALA A 221 -5.53 -17.66 58.52
CA ALA A 221 -5.24 -16.29 58.11
C ALA A 221 -3.73 -15.97 58.19
N HIS A 222 -3.04 -16.40 59.26
CA HIS A 222 -1.59 -16.23 59.37
C HIS A 222 -0.82 -17.02 58.30
N ASN A 223 -1.29 -18.22 57.96
CA ASN A 223 -0.69 -19.00 56.87
C ASN A 223 -0.89 -18.31 55.52
N GLU A 224 -2.07 -17.73 55.27
CA GLU A 224 -2.33 -17.00 54.02
C GLU A 224 -1.54 -15.70 53.93
N ILE A 225 -1.41 -14.94 55.03
CA ILE A 225 -0.54 -13.75 55.08
C ILE A 225 0.89 -14.14 54.73
N ARG A 226 1.42 -15.23 55.30
CA ARG A 226 2.78 -15.70 54.99
C ARG A 226 2.91 -16.08 53.52
N ARG A 227 1.96 -16.83 52.97
CA ARG A 227 1.93 -17.22 51.56
C ARG A 227 1.95 -16.00 50.63
N LEU A 228 1.12 -15.00 50.92
CA LEU A 228 1.05 -13.76 50.14
C LEU A 228 2.33 -12.92 50.28
N THR A 229 2.96 -12.90 51.45
CA THR A 229 4.26 -12.24 51.64
C THR A 229 5.35 -12.93 50.81
N ASP A 230 5.43 -14.26 50.84
CA ASP A 230 6.40 -15.03 50.06
C ASP A 230 6.19 -14.81 48.54
N GLU A 231 4.93 -14.75 48.09
CA GLU A 231 4.58 -14.45 46.70
C GLU A 231 4.96 -13.02 46.30
N LEU A 232 4.73 -12.04 47.18
CA LEU A 232 5.11 -10.65 46.96
C LEU A 232 6.64 -10.47 46.90
N GLU A 233 7.37 -11.14 47.78
CA GLU A 233 8.84 -11.16 47.79
C GLU A 233 9.39 -11.83 46.53
N SER A 234 8.78 -12.93 46.07
CA SER A 234 9.14 -13.59 44.81
C SER A 234 8.92 -12.65 43.62
N ALA A 235 7.78 -11.96 43.56
CA ALA A 235 7.49 -10.98 42.51
C ALA A 235 8.49 -9.81 42.51
N HIS A 236 8.86 -9.30 43.69
CA HIS A 236 9.90 -8.26 43.81
C HIS A 236 11.27 -8.76 43.35
N HIS A 237 11.61 -10.02 43.65
CA HIS A 237 12.87 -10.60 43.21
C HIS A 237 12.92 -10.73 41.68
N ILE A 238 11.82 -11.20 41.07
CA ILE A 238 11.63 -11.26 39.62
C ILE A 238 11.80 -9.87 39.00
N GLN A 239 11.09 -8.86 39.53
CA GLN A 239 11.19 -7.48 39.04
C GLN A 239 12.63 -6.95 39.10
N LYS A 240 13.34 -7.21 40.20
CA LYS A 240 14.73 -6.78 40.39
C LYS A 240 15.70 -7.47 39.43
N THR A 241 15.44 -8.72 39.07
CA THR A 241 16.24 -9.46 38.09
C THR A 241 16.12 -8.87 36.68
N TYR A 242 14.93 -8.41 36.28
CA TYR A 242 14.70 -7.85 34.94
C TYR A 242 14.93 -6.33 34.84
N GLU A 243 14.99 -5.61 35.96
CA GLU A 243 15.30 -4.17 36.00
C GLU A 243 16.59 -3.75 35.25
N PRO A 244 17.75 -4.46 35.33
CA PRO A 244 18.95 -4.09 34.59
C PRO A 244 18.79 -4.23 33.08
N GLU A 245 18.07 -5.25 32.60
CA GLU A 245 17.80 -5.48 31.17
C GLU A 245 16.89 -4.36 30.63
N LEU A 246 15.85 -3.99 31.38
CA LEU A 246 15.00 -2.84 31.03
C LEU A 246 15.79 -1.54 30.96
N LYS A 247 16.72 -1.31 31.90
CA LYS A 247 17.61 -0.14 31.87
C LYS A 247 18.59 -0.19 30.70
N ALA A 248 19.09 -1.36 30.31
CA ALA A 248 19.97 -1.53 29.16
C ALA A 248 19.23 -1.24 27.85
N ALA A 249 18.05 -1.85 27.65
CA ALA A 249 17.18 -1.58 26.51
C ALA A 249 16.84 -0.09 26.38
N LYS A 250 16.54 0.58 27.51
CA LYS A 250 16.26 2.03 27.50
C LYS A 250 17.46 2.87 27.06
N ARG A 251 18.70 2.47 27.38
CA ARG A 251 19.92 3.16 26.90
C ARG A 251 20.13 2.93 25.41
N GLU A 252 19.92 1.70 24.94
CA GLU A 252 20.03 1.35 23.52
C GLU A 252 19.03 2.13 22.66
N VAL A 253 17.76 2.21 23.08
CA VAL A 253 16.75 3.03 22.41
C VAL A 253 17.17 4.50 22.34
N ASN A 254 17.77 5.05 23.38
CA ASN A 254 18.27 6.43 23.36
C ASN A 254 19.47 6.59 22.41
N SER A 255 20.35 5.61 22.32
CA SER A 255 21.47 5.61 21.37
C SER A 255 20.96 5.56 19.92
N LEU A 256 20.05 4.63 19.61
CA LEU A 256 19.45 4.50 18.29
C LEU A 256 18.68 5.76 17.89
N ARG A 257 17.98 6.40 18.83
CA ARG A 257 17.33 7.70 18.57
C ARG A 257 18.32 8.79 18.15
N GLN A 258 19.50 8.84 18.77
CA GLN A 258 20.55 9.79 18.39
C GLN A 258 21.12 9.45 17.00
N GLU A 259 21.37 8.18 16.72
CA GLU A 259 21.86 7.72 15.41
C GLU A 259 20.89 8.06 14.28
N VAL A 260 19.58 7.77 14.47
CA VAL A 260 18.53 8.15 13.53
C VAL A 260 18.49 9.67 13.32
N GLN A 261 18.70 10.47 14.36
CA GLN A 261 18.79 11.92 14.20
C GLN A 261 20.01 12.36 13.38
N GLN A 262 21.15 11.67 13.50
CA GLN A 262 22.33 11.96 12.68
C GLN A 262 22.12 11.52 11.22
N LEU A 263 21.55 10.34 10.99
CA LEU A 263 21.21 9.86 9.65
C LEU A 263 20.24 10.82 8.94
N LYS A 264 19.19 11.28 9.63
CA LYS A 264 18.27 12.30 9.10
C LYS A 264 18.98 13.59 8.69
N LYS A 265 19.97 14.05 9.45
CA LYS A 265 20.77 15.24 9.09
C LYS A 265 21.61 14.97 7.84
N TYR A 266 22.25 13.80 7.75
CA TYR A 266 23.06 13.42 6.59
C TYR A 266 22.21 13.28 5.32
N GLU A 267 21.08 12.57 5.39
CA GLU A 267 20.12 12.43 4.29
C GLU A 267 19.60 13.79 3.83
N MET A 268 19.22 14.67 4.77
CA MET A 268 18.77 16.01 4.44
C MET A 268 19.85 16.86 3.75
N MET A 269 21.12 16.71 4.14
CA MET A 269 22.23 17.38 3.47
C MET A 269 22.51 16.80 2.07
N SER A 270 22.44 15.48 1.91
CA SER A 270 22.58 14.81 0.62
C SER A 270 21.46 15.23 -0.35
N LEU A 271 20.20 15.25 0.12
CA LEU A 271 19.05 15.69 -0.64
C LEU A 271 19.15 17.16 -1.05
N ARG A 272 19.64 18.06 -0.18
CA ARG A 272 19.90 19.46 -0.54
C ARG A 272 20.91 19.57 -1.68
N LYS A 273 22.04 18.87 -1.58
CA LYS A 273 23.06 18.85 -2.64
C LYS A 273 22.51 18.30 -3.96
N ALA A 274 21.74 17.23 -3.91
CA ALA A 274 21.09 16.66 -5.10
C ALA A 274 20.11 17.65 -5.73
N LYS A 275 19.33 18.37 -4.90
CA LYS A 275 18.42 19.41 -5.37
C LYS A 275 19.18 20.57 -6.03
N GLU A 276 20.24 21.07 -5.41
CA GLU A 276 21.09 22.14 -5.98
C GLU A 276 21.69 21.75 -7.33
N LEU A 277 22.16 20.51 -7.48
CA LEU A 277 22.65 19.99 -8.76
C LEU A 277 21.55 19.88 -9.80
N ASN A 278 20.36 19.43 -9.41
CA ASN A 278 19.22 19.32 -10.32
C ASN A 278 18.75 20.71 -10.78
N ASP A 279 18.65 21.67 -9.85
CA ASP A 279 18.33 23.06 -10.16
C ASP A 279 19.37 23.64 -11.13
N ALA A 280 20.67 23.38 -10.93
CA ALA A 280 21.72 23.83 -11.85
C ALA A 280 21.56 23.24 -13.27
N LEU A 281 21.27 21.95 -13.38
CA LEU A 281 21.01 21.27 -14.65
C LEU A 281 19.75 21.81 -15.33
N ASP A 282 18.70 22.12 -14.58
CA ASP A 282 17.47 22.71 -15.11
C ASP A 282 17.71 24.11 -15.70
N HIS A 283 18.54 24.92 -15.04
CA HIS A 283 18.96 26.22 -15.59
C HIS A 283 19.76 26.04 -16.89
N GLU A 284 20.68 25.07 -16.93
CA GLU A 284 21.44 24.76 -18.15
C GLU A 284 20.51 24.30 -19.30
N LEU A 285 19.56 23.41 -19.01
CA LEU A 285 18.55 22.96 -19.98
C LEU A 285 17.70 24.12 -20.49
N GLN A 286 17.33 25.08 -19.63
CA GLN A 286 16.59 26.27 -20.05
C GLN A 286 17.44 27.17 -20.97
N CYS A 287 18.72 27.38 -20.65
CA CYS A 287 19.66 28.12 -21.49
C CYS A 287 19.91 27.43 -22.85
N LEU A 288 20.03 26.10 -22.86
CA LEU A 288 20.17 25.34 -24.10
C LEU A 288 18.89 25.41 -24.94
N ARG A 289 17.72 25.29 -24.32
CA ARG A 289 16.42 25.44 -25.01
C ARG A 289 16.23 26.84 -25.57
N SER A 290 16.61 27.90 -24.85
CA SER A 290 16.53 29.27 -25.38
C SER A 290 17.47 29.47 -26.57
N ARG A 291 18.69 28.94 -26.50
CA ARG A 291 19.65 28.97 -27.62
C ARG A 291 19.17 28.20 -28.85
N VAL A 292 18.53 27.04 -28.65
CA VAL A 292 17.92 26.29 -29.77
C VAL A 292 16.82 27.13 -30.43
N ARG A 293 15.94 27.77 -29.64
CA ARG A 293 14.91 28.67 -30.18
C ARG A 293 15.50 29.83 -30.97
N THR A 294 16.60 30.44 -30.53
CA THR A 294 17.26 31.51 -31.30
C THR A 294 17.87 30.97 -32.60
N MET A 295 18.50 29.80 -32.58
CA MET A 295 19.00 29.17 -33.81
C MET A 295 17.88 28.80 -34.79
N GLU A 296 16.73 28.33 -34.29
CA GLU A 296 15.54 28.05 -35.09
C GLU A 296 14.95 29.35 -35.70
N ALA A 297 14.93 30.44 -34.93
CA ALA A 297 14.51 31.75 -35.41
C ALA A 297 15.47 32.32 -36.48
N GLU A 298 16.77 32.07 -36.38
CA GLU A 298 17.74 32.44 -37.42
C GLU A 298 17.68 31.53 -38.66
N ARG A 299 17.21 30.29 -38.51
CA ARG A 299 17.07 29.32 -39.61
C ARG A 299 15.94 29.72 -40.57
N GLY A 300 14.79 30.18 -40.06
CA GLY A 300 13.64 30.58 -40.89
C GLY A 300 13.97 31.61 -41.98
N PRO A 301 14.58 32.77 -41.65
CA PRO A 301 15.00 33.77 -42.62
C PRO A 301 15.98 33.23 -43.66
N ARG A 302 16.94 32.38 -43.24
CA ARG A 302 17.90 31.74 -44.16
C ARG A 302 17.21 30.75 -45.12
N GLU A 303 16.20 30.03 -44.64
CA GLU A 303 15.35 29.18 -45.48
C GLU A 303 14.47 30.00 -46.44
N HIS A 304 14.03 31.19 -46.02
CA HIS A 304 13.29 32.12 -46.87
C HIS A 304 14.19 32.79 -47.92
N GLU A 305 15.44 33.10 -47.57
CA GLU A 305 16.45 33.62 -48.49
C GLU A 305 16.86 32.57 -49.53
N THR A 306 17.04 31.31 -49.10
CA THR A 306 17.35 30.20 -50.02
C THR A 306 16.16 29.85 -50.92
N THR A 307 14.93 29.94 -50.43
CA THR A 307 13.73 29.78 -51.28
C THR A 307 13.52 30.97 -52.22
N PHE A 308 13.77 32.21 -51.79
CA PHE A 308 13.74 33.40 -52.64
C PHE A 308 14.80 33.33 -53.76
N LEU A 309 16.03 32.92 -53.42
CA LEU A 309 17.08 32.64 -54.40
C LEU A 309 16.74 31.44 -55.31
N SER A 310 15.99 30.44 -54.83
CA SER A 310 15.51 29.32 -55.66
C SER A 310 14.39 29.72 -56.63
N VAL A 311 13.55 30.69 -56.25
CA VAL A 311 12.48 31.26 -57.10
C VAL A 311 13.08 32.20 -58.15
N GLN A 312 14.18 32.88 -57.84
CA GLN A 312 14.88 33.78 -58.77
C GLN A 312 15.68 33.04 -59.86
N ILE A 313 15.88 31.72 -59.72
CA ILE A 313 16.51 30.86 -60.74
C ILE A 313 15.46 30.28 -61.72
N GLN A 314 14.16 30.51 -61.51
CA GLN A 314 13.07 30.01 -62.36
C GLN A 314 12.42 31.12 -63.20
N THR A 315 13.17 31.68 -64.16
CA THR A 315 12.61 32.31 -65.36
C THR A 315 13.18 31.60 -66.58
N GLU A 316 12.46 30.59 -67.07
CA GLU A 316 12.39 30.04 -68.44
C GLU A 316 11.66 28.67 -68.37
N PRO A 317 10.73 28.35 -69.30
CA PRO A 317 9.78 27.25 -69.12
C PRO A 317 10.34 25.93 -69.68
N THR A 318 10.04 24.80 -69.04
CA THR A 318 9.60 23.55 -69.72
C THR A 318 9.27 22.41 -68.73
N ALA A 319 8.06 21.87 -68.92
CA ALA A 319 7.68 20.46 -68.79
C ALA A 319 7.87 19.73 -67.45
N GLU A 320 6.76 19.68 -66.69
CA GLU A 320 6.15 18.44 -66.15
C GLU A 320 7.11 17.26 -65.87
N THR A 321 7.76 17.23 -64.70
CA THR A 321 8.21 15.96 -64.07
C THR A 321 8.51 16.04 -62.56
N GLN A 322 8.20 17.13 -61.85
CA GLN A 322 8.67 17.33 -60.47
C GLN A 322 7.65 17.14 -59.34
N GLU A 323 6.34 17.03 -59.61
CA GLU A 323 5.35 16.71 -58.57
C GLU A 323 5.47 15.26 -58.04
N VAL A 324 6.00 14.34 -58.85
CA VAL A 324 6.20 12.93 -58.46
C VAL A 324 7.40 12.74 -57.52
N ASN A 325 8.34 13.70 -57.46
CA ASN A 325 9.54 13.59 -56.63
C ASN A 325 9.39 14.20 -55.23
N VAL A 326 8.46 15.14 -55.02
CA VAL A 326 8.23 15.75 -53.70
C VAL A 326 7.31 14.88 -52.82
N LEU A 327 6.37 14.14 -53.43
CA LEU A 327 5.46 13.23 -52.71
C LEU A 327 6.04 11.83 -52.45
N ARG A 328 7.06 11.40 -53.22
CA ARG A 328 7.73 10.10 -53.06
C ARG A 328 8.34 9.89 -51.66
N PRO A 329 9.15 10.81 -51.10
CA PRO A 329 9.72 10.61 -49.76
C PRO A 329 8.66 10.62 -48.65
N GLN A 330 7.56 11.37 -48.79
CA GLN A 330 6.46 11.35 -47.82
C GLN A 330 5.68 10.02 -47.86
N VAL A 331 5.44 9.46 -49.06
CA VAL A 331 4.81 8.14 -49.22
C VAL A 331 5.73 7.02 -48.73
N GLU A 332 7.04 7.11 -48.95
CA GLU A 332 8.04 6.17 -48.42
C GLU A 332 8.08 6.21 -46.88
N GLN A 333 8.01 7.40 -46.29
CA GLN A 333 7.99 7.59 -44.84
C GLN A 333 6.70 7.05 -44.22
N LEU A 334 5.53 7.31 -44.82
CA LEU A 334 4.27 6.71 -44.38
C LEU A 334 4.25 5.18 -44.54
N ARG A 335 4.82 4.64 -45.62
CA ARG A 335 5.00 3.18 -45.78
C ARG A 335 5.87 2.57 -44.69
N SER A 336 6.97 3.24 -44.33
CA SER A 336 7.86 2.76 -43.25
C SER A 336 7.16 2.72 -41.88
N VAL A 337 6.31 3.71 -41.58
CA VAL A 337 5.51 3.78 -40.35
C VAL A 337 4.43 2.69 -40.34
N VAL A 338 3.73 2.48 -41.45
CA VAL A 338 2.73 1.41 -41.59
C VAL A 338 3.38 0.03 -41.46
N GLN A 339 4.57 -0.17 -42.03
CA GLN A 339 5.32 -1.42 -41.91
C GLN A 339 5.75 -1.68 -40.46
N GLN A 340 6.22 -0.65 -39.75
CA GLN A 340 6.53 -0.75 -38.32
C GLN A 340 5.30 -1.06 -37.47
N GLN A 341 4.14 -0.46 -37.76
CA GLN A 341 2.89 -0.78 -37.07
C GLN A 341 2.43 -2.22 -37.33
N ARG A 342 2.58 -2.73 -38.55
CA ARG A 342 2.28 -4.14 -38.88
C ARG A 342 3.15 -5.10 -38.08
N ILE A 343 4.46 -4.86 -38.01
CA ILE A 343 5.39 -5.69 -37.23
C ILE A 343 5.04 -5.65 -35.74
N LYS A 344 4.65 -4.48 -35.20
CA LYS A 344 4.20 -4.37 -33.81
C LYS A 344 2.91 -5.14 -33.55
N ALA A 345 1.94 -5.07 -34.47
CA ALA A 345 0.68 -5.83 -34.37
C ALA A 345 0.90 -7.35 -34.46
N GLU A 346 1.82 -7.80 -35.32
CA GLU A 346 2.16 -9.21 -35.47
C GLU A 346 2.85 -9.77 -34.21
N LYS A 347 3.80 -9.02 -33.64
CA LYS A 347 4.41 -9.35 -32.35
C LYS A 347 3.39 -9.39 -31.21
N ALA A 348 2.42 -8.48 -31.19
CA ALA A 348 1.35 -8.50 -30.19
C ALA A 348 0.47 -9.77 -30.31
N ARG A 349 0.12 -10.20 -31.54
CA ARG A 349 -0.63 -11.44 -31.78
C ARG A 349 0.15 -12.69 -31.41
N GLU A 350 1.47 -12.71 -31.64
CA GLU A 350 2.33 -13.84 -31.26
C GLU A 350 2.39 -13.97 -29.72
N LEU A 351 2.55 -12.85 -29.01
CA LEU A 351 2.53 -12.80 -27.55
C LEU A 351 1.17 -13.27 -26.98
N GLU A 352 0.07 -12.87 -27.61
CA GLU A 352 -1.28 -13.26 -27.19
C GLU A 352 -1.51 -14.78 -27.36
N LYS A 353 -0.97 -15.40 -28.42
CA LYS A 353 -0.98 -16.85 -28.58
C LYS A 353 -0.15 -17.57 -27.52
N ILE A 354 1.05 -17.08 -27.22
CA ILE A 354 1.93 -17.66 -26.20
C ILE A 354 1.25 -17.59 -24.82
N LEU A 355 0.73 -16.43 -24.46
CA LEU A 355 -0.02 -16.24 -23.22
C LEU A 355 -1.27 -17.14 -23.16
N GLY A 356 -1.96 -17.34 -24.28
CA GLY A 356 -3.11 -18.24 -24.36
C GLY A 356 -2.75 -19.72 -24.14
N VAL A 357 -1.59 -20.18 -24.61
CA VAL A 357 -1.10 -21.55 -24.38
C VAL A 357 -0.64 -21.72 -22.93
N GLU A 358 0.08 -20.74 -22.38
CA GLU A 358 0.52 -20.74 -20.99
C GLU A 358 -0.67 -20.73 -20.02
N ALA A 359 -1.71 -19.93 -20.29
CA ALA A 359 -2.93 -19.90 -19.49
C ALA A 359 -3.64 -21.26 -19.45
N LYS A 360 -3.73 -21.95 -20.61
CA LYS A 360 -4.30 -23.31 -20.68
C LYS A 360 -3.47 -24.31 -19.88
N GLN A 361 -2.14 -24.24 -19.99
CA GLN A 361 -1.24 -25.13 -19.26
C GLN A 361 -1.31 -24.91 -17.74
N VAL A 362 -1.41 -23.66 -17.29
CA VAL A 362 -1.60 -23.34 -15.86
C VAL A 362 -2.95 -23.85 -15.37
N ASN A 363 -4.02 -23.67 -16.15
CA ASN A 363 -5.34 -24.16 -15.79
C ASN A 363 -5.38 -25.70 -15.63
N GLU A 364 -4.76 -26.46 -16.54
CA GLU A 364 -4.65 -27.91 -16.43
C GLU A 364 -3.84 -28.33 -15.18
N ARG A 365 -2.76 -27.61 -14.85
CA ARG A 365 -1.98 -27.87 -13.63
C ARG A 365 -2.79 -27.59 -12.36
N CYS A 366 -3.55 -26.50 -12.32
CA CYS A 366 -4.43 -26.19 -11.20
C CYS A 366 -5.50 -27.27 -11.02
N GLN A 367 -6.13 -27.73 -12.10
CA GLN A 367 -7.11 -28.83 -12.04
C GLN A 367 -6.49 -30.13 -11.53
N ASN A 368 -5.28 -30.49 -12.00
CA ASN A 368 -4.58 -31.68 -11.52
C ASN A 368 -4.19 -31.58 -10.04
N LEU A 369 -3.73 -30.41 -9.57
CA LEU A 369 -3.43 -30.18 -8.16
C LEU A 369 -4.70 -30.26 -7.31
N GLN A 370 -5.82 -29.73 -7.79
CA GLN A 370 -7.11 -29.82 -7.09
C GLN A 370 -7.53 -31.28 -6.90
N VAL A 371 -7.44 -32.11 -7.95
CA VAL A 371 -7.74 -33.55 -7.85
C VAL A 371 -6.82 -34.27 -6.86
N GLN A 372 -5.54 -33.89 -6.78
CA GLN A 372 -4.61 -34.45 -5.80
C GLN A 372 -4.95 -34.06 -4.36
N ILE A 373 -5.32 -32.79 -4.14
CA ILE A 373 -5.75 -32.30 -2.83
C ILE A 373 -7.03 -33.03 -2.40
N ASP A 374 -8.02 -33.15 -3.28
CA ASP A 374 -9.27 -33.85 -2.98
C ASP A 374 -9.03 -35.33 -2.65
N ALA A 375 -8.11 -36.00 -3.35
CA ALA A 375 -7.71 -37.37 -3.04
C ALA A 375 -6.93 -37.48 -1.70
N GLN A 376 -6.19 -36.44 -1.31
CA GLN A 376 -5.51 -36.40 -0.01
C GLN A 376 -6.48 -36.17 1.13
N ILE A 377 -7.48 -35.29 0.95
CA ILE A 377 -8.56 -35.05 1.92
C ILE A 377 -9.34 -36.35 2.16
N LYS A 378 -9.71 -37.09 1.12
CA LYS A 378 -10.41 -38.39 1.27
C LYS A 378 -9.61 -39.39 2.09
N ARG A 379 -8.30 -39.53 1.83
CA ARG A 379 -7.42 -40.43 2.61
C ARG A 379 -7.30 -40.02 4.06
N LEU A 380 -7.25 -38.71 4.36
CA LEU A 380 -7.22 -38.22 5.74
C LEU A 380 -8.53 -38.53 6.47
N LEU A 381 -9.67 -38.33 5.83
CA LEU A 381 -10.98 -38.68 6.39
C LEU A 381 -11.10 -40.19 6.68
N GLU A 382 -10.61 -41.04 5.78
CA GLU A 382 -10.54 -42.49 6.00
C GLU A 382 -9.65 -42.82 7.22
N GLN A 383 -8.47 -42.21 7.34
CA GLN A 383 -7.58 -42.39 8.49
C GLN A 383 -8.20 -41.89 9.81
N GLU A 384 -8.93 -40.77 9.79
CA GLU A 384 -9.65 -40.27 10.96
C GLU A 384 -10.73 -41.26 11.41
N SER A 385 -11.45 -41.87 10.48
CA SER A 385 -12.43 -42.92 10.81
C SER A 385 -11.79 -44.17 11.42
N GLU A 386 -10.65 -44.62 10.90
CA GLU A 386 -9.91 -45.76 11.46
C GLU A 386 -9.38 -45.47 12.87
N ILE A 387 -8.89 -44.25 13.11
CA ILE A 387 -8.43 -43.83 14.44
C ILE A 387 -9.60 -43.86 15.43
N GLU A 388 -10.78 -43.39 15.02
CA GLU A 388 -11.96 -43.37 15.89
C GLU A 388 -12.45 -44.79 16.23
N ASP A 389 -12.44 -45.70 15.25
CA ASP A 389 -12.73 -47.11 15.47
C ASP A 389 -11.72 -47.77 16.43
N LEU A 390 -10.43 -47.48 16.27
CA LEU A 390 -9.38 -47.98 17.17
C LEU A 390 -9.52 -47.43 18.59
N LYS A 391 -9.86 -46.15 18.76
CA LYS A 391 -10.16 -45.56 20.08
C LYS A 391 -11.33 -46.28 20.75
N MET A 392 -12.42 -46.49 20.01
CA MET A 392 -13.60 -47.19 20.53
C MET A 392 -13.28 -48.63 20.93
N GLN A 393 -12.42 -49.33 20.18
CA GLN A 393 -11.95 -50.66 20.55
C GLN A 393 -11.08 -50.65 21.82
N LEU A 394 -10.18 -49.67 21.96
CA LEU A 394 -9.35 -49.50 23.15
C LEU A 394 -10.20 -49.19 24.39
N GLU A 395 -11.19 -48.31 24.26
CA GLU A 395 -12.11 -47.98 25.36
C GLU A 395 -12.94 -49.20 25.78
N ARG A 396 -13.41 -50.01 24.82
CA ARG A 396 -14.07 -51.29 25.13
C ARG A 396 -13.13 -52.24 25.87
N LYS A 397 -11.88 -52.39 25.43
CA LYS A 397 -10.88 -53.24 26.10
C LYS A 397 -10.52 -52.73 27.49
N GLU A 398 -10.41 -51.42 27.67
CA GLU A 398 -10.15 -50.80 28.97
C GLU A 398 -11.32 -51.03 29.93
N ASN A 399 -12.56 -50.92 29.45
CA ASN A 399 -13.75 -51.20 30.25
C ASN A 399 -13.89 -52.69 30.59
N GLU A 400 -13.59 -53.60 29.65
CA GLU A 400 -13.50 -55.04 29.91
C GLU A 400 -12.46 -55.35 31.00
N HIS A 401 -11.28 -54.73 30.94
CA HIS A 401 -10.25 -54.89 31.97
C HIS A 401 -10.65 -54.27 33.32
N ARG A 402 -11.37 -53.15 33.31
CA ARG A 402 -11.87 -52.47 34.52
C ARG A 402 -12.96 -53.28 35.24
N GLU A 403 -13.81 -53.99 34.51
CA GLU A 403 -14.83 -54.89 35.09
C GLU A 403 -14.27 -56.26 35.51
N GLN A 404 -13.25 -56.80 34.82
CA GLN A 404 -12.68 -58.11 35.13
C GLN A 404 -11.74 -58.09 36.36
N LEU A 405 -11.00 -57.00 36.59
CA LEU A 405 -9.99 -56.92 37.66
C LEU A 405 -10.55 -57.11 39.09
N PRO A 406 -11.70 -56.53 39.48
CA PRO A 406 -12.26 -56.71 40.82
C PRO A 406 -12.91 -58.09 41.02
N LEU A 407 -13.47 -58.67 39.95
CA LEU A 407 -14.28 -59.89 40.04
C LEU A 407 -13.41 -61.16 40.11
N ASP A 408 -12.32 -61.22 39.33
CA ASP A 408 -11.44 -62.40 39.30
C ASP A 408 -10.52 -62.46 40.53
N VAL A 409 -10.01 -61.33 41.02
CA VAL A 409 -9.19 -61.28 42.24
C VAL A 409 -10.03 -61.60 43.48
N SER A 410 -11.30 -61.16 43.51
CA SER A 410 -12.22 -61.50 44.60
C SER A 410 -12.61 -62.98 44.58
N LYS A 411 -13.02 -63.53 43.41
CA LYS A 411 -13.39 -64.94 43.28
C LYS A 411 -12.22 -65.89 43.59
N THR A 412 -11.02 -65.60 43.10
CA THR A 412 -9.83 -66.41 43.39
C THR A 412 -9.42 -66.32 44.86
N CYS A 413 -9.50 -65.15 45.51
CA CYS A 413 -9.27 -65.02 46.95
C CYS A 413 -10.32 -65.77 47.79
N TYR A 414 -11.61 -65.72 47.44
CA TYR A 414 -12.66 -66.46 48.16
C TYR A 414 -12.53 -67.98 47.99
N GLN A 415 -12.16 -68.47 46.80
CA GLN A 415 -11.90 -69.89 46.56
C GLN A 415 -10.63 -70.39 47.25
N LEU A 416 -9.57 -69.57 47.31
CA LEU A 416 -8.34 -69.88 48.06
C LEU A 416 -8.57 -69.86 49.58
N LEU A 417 -9.41 -68.95 50.09
CA LEU A 417 -9.83 -68.93 51.50
C LEU A 417 -10.65 -70.17 51.88
N GLN A 418 -11.63 -70.56 51.05
CA GLN A 418 -12.45 -71.76 51.30
C GLN A 418 -11.63 -73.07 51.23
N SER A 419 -10.72 -73.18 50.26
CA SER A 419 -9.84 -74.35 50.14
C SER A 419 -8.78 -74.40 51.26
N SER A 420 -8.30 -73.25 51.74
CA SER A 420 -7.44 -73.13 52.92
C SER A 420 -8.16 -73.53 54.23
N GLU A 421 -9.41 -73.12 54.43
CA GLU A 421 -10.22 -73.53 55.60
C GLU A 421 -10.47 -75.03 55.62
N ASN A 422 -10.78 -75.63 54.47
CA ASN A 422 -10.99 -77.07 54.35
C ASN A 422 -9.71 -77.89 54.59
N TYR A 423 -8.55 -77.35 54.18
CA TYR A 423 -7.25 -77.97 54.45
C TYR A 423 -6.87 -77.86 55.95
N PHE A 424 -7.14 -76.73 56.59
CA PHE A 424 -6.91 -76.53 58.02
C PHE A 424 -7.76 -77.47 58.89
N ASN A 425 -9.02 -77.67 58.51
CA ASN A 425 -9.95 -78.57 59.22
C ASN A 425 -9.58 -80.05 59.09
N HIS A 426 -9.01 -80.48 57.95
CA HIS A 426 -8.61 -81.88 57.74
C HIS A 426 -7.33 -82.24 58.53
N VAL A 427 -6.45 -81.27 58.76
CA VAL A 427 -5.13 -81.54 59.33
C VAL A 427 -5.12 -81.50 60.86
N LEU A 428 -6.08 -80.83 61.49
CA LEU A 428 -6.28 -80.84 62.95
C LEU A 428 -6.77 -82.19 63.53
N GLN A 429 -7.01 -83.20 62.69
CA GLN A 429 -7.42 -84.56 63.12
C GLN A 429 -6.28 -85.59 63.19
N LYS A 430 -5.03 -85.22 62.89
CA LYS A 430 -3.87 -86.11 63.02
C LYS A 430 -2.79 -85.50 63.91
N ASP A 431 -2.75 -85.95 65.17
CA ASP A 431 -1.56 -85.84 66.01
C ASP A 431 -0.50 -86.77 65.43
N ASP A 432 0.56 -86.21 64.82
CA ASP A 432 1.88 -86.84 64.69
C ASP A 432 2.88 -85.87 64.00
N GLY A 433 4.18 -86.04 64.28
CA GLY A 433 5.28 -85.12 63.90
C GLY A 433 5.42 -84.75 62.42
N ASP A 434 4.71 -85.42 61.52
CA ASP A 434 4.63 -85.07 60.09
C ASP A 434 3.88 -83.75 59.85
N PHE A 435 2.92 -83.37 60.71
CA PHE A 435 2.23 -82.08 60.61
C PHE A 435 3.18 -80.90 60.81
N VAL A 436 4.13 -81.04 61.75
CA VAL A 436 5.14 -80.02 62.03
C VAL A 436 6.09 -79.87 60.85
N ASN A 437 6.47 -80.96 60.20
CA ASN A 437 7.34 -80.94 59.01
C ASN A 437 6.64 -80.33 57.79
N VAL A 438 5.36 -80.63 57.56
CA VAL A 438 4.57 -80.02 56.48
C VAL A 438 4.32 -78.53 56.77
N CYS A 439 3.99 -78.15 58.00
CA CYS A 439 3.82 -76.74 58.39
C CYS A 439 5.11 -75.94 58.29
N THR A 440 6.25 -76.52 58.66
CA THR A 440 7.56 -75.85 58.53
C THR A 440 7.97 -75.71 57.08
N SER A 441 7.70 -76.71 56.23
CA SER A 441 7.92 -76.64 54.78
C SER A 441 7.01 -75.60 54.10
N LEU A 442 5.71 -75.60 54.41
CA LEU A 442 4.74 -74.61 53.90
C LEU A 442 5.11 -73.20 54.37
N LYS A 443 5.46 -73.02 55.64
CA LYS A 443 5.92 -71.74 56.18
C LYS A 443 7.16 -71.24 55.44
N LYS A 444 8.12 -72.13 55.12
CA LYS A 444 9.30 -71.79 54.32
C LYS A 444 8.91 -71.36 52.91
N GLN A 445 8.02 -72.11 52.23
CA GLN A 445 7.53 -71.76 50.90
C GLN A 445 6.76 -70.43 50.86
N ILE A 446 5.93 -70.15 51.88
CA ILE A 446 5.23 -68.87 52.04
C ILE A 446 6.26 -67.75 52.26
N CYS A 447 7.25 -67.94 53.14
CA CYS A 447 8.30 -66.96 53.36
C CYS A 447 9.14 -66.70 52.10
N GLU A 448 9.44 -67.72 51.29
CA GLU A 448 10.15 -67.57 50.02
C GLU A 448 9.29 -66.84 48.98
N SER A 449 8.00 -67.19 48.86
CA SER A 449 7.05 -66.51 47.98
C SER A 449 6.89 -65.03 48.34
N LEU A 450 6.75 -64.71 49.63
CA LEU A 450 6.68 -63.33 50.12
C LEU A 450 7.95 -62.54 49.80
N LYS A 451 9.13 -63.15 49.92
CA LYS A 451 10.40 -62.50 49.52
C LYS A 451 10.44 -62.22 48.02
N CYS A 452 9.95 -63.14 47.18
CA CYS A 452 9.83 -62.92 45.74
C CYS A 452 8.87 -61.75 45.43
N PHE A 453 7.69 -61.72 46.07
CA PHE A 453 6.73 -60.61 45.94
C PHE A 453 7.32 -59.27 46.40
N ASP A 454 8.02 -59.24 47.54
CA ASP A 454 8.68 -58.02 48.02
C ASP A 454 9.74 -57.52 47.04
N GLN A 455 10.49 -58.43 46.41
CA GLN A 455 11.48 -58.08 45.41
C GLN A 455 10.83 -57.51 44.14
N GLU A 456 9.75 -58.13 43.65
CA GLU A 456 9.00 -57.66 42.48
C GLU A 456 8.35 -56.28 42.76
N ARG A 457 7.79 -56.09 43.96
CA ARG A 457 7.25 -54.82 44.42
C ARG A 457 8.32 -53.73 44.47
N ARG A 458 9.53 -54.05 44.93
CA ARG A 458 10.67 -53.11 44.91
C ARG A 458 11.11 -52.76 43.50
N THR A 459 11.17 -53.73 42.57
CA THR A 459 11.53 -53.46 41.17
C THR A 459 10.48 -52.62 40.47
N ASN A 460 9.18 -52.89 40.72
CA ASN A 460 8.08 -52.11 40.16
C ASN A 460 8.09 -50.69 40.73
N HIS A 461 8.30 -50.51 42.03
CA HIS A 461 8.43 -49.18 42.64
C HIS A 461 9.60 -48.38 42.06
N LYS A 462 10.77 -49.02 41.85
CA LYS A 462 11.91 -48.39 41.17
C LYS A 462 11.59 -47.98 39.74
N MET A 463 10.87 -48.82 38.99
CA MET A 463 10.43 -48.50 37.62
C MET A 463 9.44 -47.33 37.61
N GLN A 464 8.46 -47.34 38.51
CA GLN A 464 7.47 -46.27 38.67
C GLN A 464 8.14 -44.93 39.01
N GLN A 465 9.14 -44.92 39.90
CA GLN A 465 9.94 -43.72 40.19
C GLN A 465 10.68 -43.20 38.96
N LYS A 466 11.30 -44.08 38.15
CA LYS A 466 11.98 -43.69 36.90
C LYS A 466 11.00 -43.08 35.89
N LEU A 467 9.82 -43.67 35.72
CA LEU A 467 8.79 -43.13 34.83
C LEU A 467 8.29 -41.76 35.32
N LYS A 468 8.12 -41.59 36.63
CA LYS A 468 7.75 -40.30 37.23
C LYS A 468 8.81 -39.22 36.97
N LEU A 469 10.09 -39.56 37.08
CA LEU A 469 11.19 -38.65 36.75
C LEU A 469 11.19 -38.26 35.27
N LYS A 470 11.12 -39.24 34.36
CA LYS A 470 11.03 -38.98 32.91
C LYS A 470 9.83 -38.09 32.55
N LEU A 471 8.68 -38.33 33.16
CA LEU A 471 7.48 -37.53 32.96
C LEU A 471 7.68 -36.09 33.47
N SER A 472 8.35 -35.92 34.61
CA SER A 472 8.70 -34.58 35.10
C SER A 472 9.69 -33.85 34.18
N GLU A 473 10.67 -34.54 33.62
CA GLU A 473 11.63 -33.96 32.65
C GLU A 473 10.93 -33.51 31.37
N VAL A 474 10.07 -34.35 30.79
CA VAL A 474 9.28 -33.99 29.60
C VAL A 474 8.38 -32.80 29.90
N LYS A 475 7.75 -32.76 31.07
CA LYS A 475 6.89 -31.65 31.49
C LYS A 475 7.67 -30.33 31.60
N VAL A 476 8.92 -30.36 32.07
CA VAL A 476 9.77 -29.16 32.12
C VAL A 476 10.11 -28.70 30.69
N ARG A 477 10.58 -29.61 29.82
CA ARG A 477 10.90 -29.25 28.43
C ARG A 477 9.71 -28.66 27.68
N LEU A 478 8.52 -29.23 27.85
CA LEU A 478 7.31 -28.71 27.22
C LEU A 478 6.95 -27.31 27.73
N LYS A 479 7.21 -27.00 29.01
CA LYS A 479 7.01 -25.65 29.55
C LYS A 479 8.01 -24.65 28.98
N ASP A 480 9.27 -25.03 28.87
CA ASP A 480 10.30 -24.15 28.31
C ASP A 480 10.05 -23.88 26.83
N GLU A 481 9.63 -24.91 26.09
CA GLU A 481 9.20 -24.78 24.69
C GLU A 481 7.95 -23.89 24.54
N MET A 482 6.97 -24.01 25.45
CA MET A 482 5.79 -23.15 25.48
C MET A 482 6.18 -21.69 25.71
N LYS A 483 7.02 -21.41 26.71
CA LYS A 483 7.56 -20.07 26.97
C LYS A 483 8.28 -19.50 25.76
N TRP A 484 9.11 -20.31 25.09
CA TRP A 484 9.80 -19.86 23.89
C TRP A 484 8.83 -19.49 22.76
N ARG A 485 7.75 -20.26 22.57
CA ARG A 485 6.70 -19.90 21.59
C ARG A 485 5.94 -18.65 21.98
N ASP A 486 5.63 -18.47 23.26
CA ASP A 486 4.94 -17.29 23.75
C ASP A 486 5.81 -16.04 23.52
N GLU A 487 7.09 -16.09 23.91
CA GLU A 487 8.09 -15.03 23.65
C GLU A 487 8.23 -14.73 22.16
N LYS A 488 8.27 -15.78 21.32
CA LYS A 488 8.36 -15.59 19.86
C LYS A 488 7.08 -14.99 19.28
N THR A 489 5.93 -15.34 19.81
CA THR A 489 4.64 -14.79 19.41
C THR A 489 4.57 -13.30 19.77
N GLU A 490 4.92 -12.93 20.99
CA GLU A 490 5.00 -11.52 21.43
C GLU A 490 5.97 -10.71 20.56
N GLU A 491 7.10 -11.30 20.16
CA GLU A 491 8.04 -10.64 19.26
C GLU A 491 7.46 -10.36 17.87
N LEU A 492 6.81 -11.35 17.27
CA LEU A 492 6.17 -11.19 15.97
C LEU A 492 5.00 -10.20 16.03
N GLU A 493 4.23 -10.19 17.13
CA GLU A 493 3.17 -9.20 17.35
C GLU A 493 3.71 -7.77 17.45
N ARG A 494 4.85 -7.58 18.12
CA ARG A 494 5.54 -6.28 18.14
C ARG A 494 6.01 -5.86 16.75
N GLU A 495 6.61 -6.77 15.98
CA GLU A 495 7.06 -6.49 14.61
C GLU A 495 5.88 -6.15 13.68
N LEU A 496 4.78 -6.89 13.76
CA LEU A 496 3.54 -6.61 13.04
C LEU A 496 2.96 -5.24 13.43
N SER A 497 2.99 -4.90 14.72
CA SER A 497 2.53 -3.60 15.22
C SER A 497 3.38 -2.45 14.65
N LEU A 498 4.71 -2.60 14.62
CA LEU A 498 5.61 -1.61 14.01
C LEU A 498 5.38 -1.48 12.50
N CYS A 499 5.21 -2.60 11.80
CA CYS A 499 4.97 -2.62 10.36
C CYS A 499 3.63 -1.98 10.00
N SER A 500 2.57 -2.27 10.76
CA SER A 500 1.26 -1.65 10.58
C SER A 500 1.32 -0.13 10.81
N HIS A 501 2.05 0.34 11.83
CA HIS A 501 2.25 1.76 12.08
C HIS A 501 3.00 2.44 10.92
N ALA A 502 4.09 1.84 10.43
CA ALA A 502 4.83 2.35 9.28
C ALA A 502 3.93 2.47 8.04
N LEU A 503 3.11 1.46 7.77
CA LEU A 503 2.14 1.46 6.67
C LEU A 503 1.09 2.57 6.83
N THR A 504 0.57 2.82 8.03
CA THR A 504 -0.38 3.91 8.26
C THR A 504 0.25 5.28 7.98
N MET A 505 1.51 5.48 8.39
CA MET A 505 2.24 6.71 8.12
C MET A 505 2.52 6.90 6.62
N GLU A 506 2.87 5.83 5.91
CA GLU A 506 3.05 5.88 4.45
C GLU A 506 1.74 6.23 3.74
N LYS A 507 0.61 5.65 4.17
CA LYS A 507 -0.71 6.00 3.62
C LYS A 507 -1.07 7.47 3.86
N GLU A 508 -0.77 8.02 5.03
CA GLU A 508 -1.00 9.43 5.32
C GLU A 508 -0.10 10.34 4.47
N LEU A 509 1.18 10.00 4.31
CA LEU A 509 2.09 10.73 3.42
C LEU A 509 1.62 10.69 1.96
N ASN A 510 1.19 9.53 1.47
CA ASN A 510 0.65 9.38 0.12
C ASN A 510 -0.62 10.23 -0.06
N MET A 511 -1.52 10.24 0.93
CA MET A 511 -2.70 11.10 0.91
C MET A 511 -2.32 12.58 0.82
N ASN A 512 -1.35 13.03 1.63
CA ASN A 512 -0.86 14.41 1.62
C ASN A 512 -0.24 14.79 0.26
N VAL A 513 0.59 13.92 -0.31
CA VAL A 513 1.19 14.14 -1.64
C VAL A 513 0.11 14.19 -2.72
N MET A 514 -0.89 13.31 -2.66
CA MET A 514 -1.98 13.27 -3.63
C MET A 514 -2.83 14.55 -3.57
N GLN A 515 -3.18 15.03 -2.37
CA GLN A 515 -3.89 16.29 -2.17
C GLN A 515 -3.09 17.48 -2.74
N GLU A 516 -1.78 17.51 -2.53
CA GLU A 516 -0.96 18.61 -3.04
C GLU A 516 -0.78 18.56 -4.55
N ASN A 517 -0.68 17.35 -5.13
CA ASN A 517 -0.69 17.17 -6.57
C ASN A 517 -2.01 17.65 -7.19
N ASP A 518 -3.15 17.34 -6.57
CA ASP A 518 -4.45 17.83 -7.02
C ASP A 518 -4.54 19.36 -6.98
N LYS A 519 -4.02 20.00 -5.92
CA LYS A 519 -3.92 21.48 -5.85
C LYS A 519 -3.05 22.04 -6.97
N LEU A 520 -1.87 21.46 -7.20
CA LEU A 520 -0.97 21.89 -8.29
C LEU A 520 -1.60 21.67 -9.67
N LEU A 521 -2.35 20.59 -9.87
CA LEU A 521 -3.10 20.34 -11.11
C LEU A 521 -4.25 21.33 -11.30
N MET A 522 -4.95 21.71 -10.24
CA MET A 522 -5.96 22.77 -10.30
C MET A 522 -5.33 24.12 -10.66
N GLU A 523 -4.21 24.47 -10.02
CA GLU A 523 -3.52 25.74 -10.29
C GLU A 523 -2.94 25.78 -11.71
N ARG A 524 -2.34 24.67 -12.19
CA ARG A 524 -1.88 24.54 -13.57
C ARG A 524 -3.03 24.74 -14.56
N ARG A 525 -4.21 24.14 -14.30
CA ARG A 525 -5.40 24.33 -15.14
C ARG A 525 -5.86 25.79 -15.14
N ARG A 526 -5.88 26.43 -13.97
CA ARG A 526 -6.23 27.86 -13.82
C ARG A 526 -5.29 28.76 -14.61
N LEU A 527 -3.98 28.60 -14.46
CA LEU A 527 -2.97 29.40 -15.16
C LEU A 527 -3.01 29.20 -16.67
N LEU A 528 -3.21 27.96 -17.14
CA LEU A 528 -3.39 27.69 -18.58
C LEU A 528 -4.64 28.38 -19.13
N GLN A 529 -5.73 28.40 -18.38
CA GLN A 529 -6.95 29.11 -18.77
C GLN A 529 -6.69 30.63 -18.87
N GLN A 530 -6.00 31.22 -17.89
CA GLN A 530 -5.64 32.64 -17.91
C GLN A 530 -4.77 32.99 -19.12
N LEU A 531 -3.73 32.20 -19.40
CA LEU A 531 -2.86 32.41 -20.56
C LEU A 531 -3.64 32.33 -21.88
N ASN A 532 -4.55 31.36 -22.00
CA ASN A 532 -5.36 31.22 -23.21
C ASN A 532 -6.30 32.42 -23.40
N GLU A 533 -6.90 32.92 -22.33
CA GLU A 533 -7.76 34.10 -22.33
C GLU A 533 -6.97 35.37 -22.74
N GLU A 534 -5.76 35.55 -22.20
CA GLU A 534 -4.86 36.65 -22.57
C GLU A 534 -4.44 36.59 -24.05
N VAL A 535 -4.10 35.41 -24.56
CA VAL A 535 -3.77 35.23 -25.98
C VAL A 535 -4.97 35.54 -26.87
N ILE A 536 -6.17 35.08 -26.51
CA ILE A 536 -7.39 35.39 -27.25
C ILE A 536 -7.68 36.90 -27.23
N ASN A 537 -7.52 37.56 -26.08
CA ASN A 537 -7.76 39.00 -25.96
C ASN A 537 -6.71 39.82 -26.73
N SER A 538 -5.44 39.41 -26.70
CA SER A 538 -4.37 40.00 -27.52
C SER A 538 -4.69 39.88 -29.01
N HIS A 539 -5.07 38.68 -29.48
CA HIS A 539 -5.48 38.48 -30.87
C HIS A 539 -6.70 39.32 -31.24
N LYS A 540 -7.72 39.41 -30.38
CA LYS A 540 -8.87 40.29 -30.61
C LYS A 540 -8.44 41.75 -30.77
N ASN A 541 -7.54 42.25 -29.93
CA ASN A 541 -7.04 43.63 -30.02
C ASN A 541 -6.23 43.88 -31.29
N ILE A 542 -5.43 42.91 -31.73
CA ILE A 542 -4.69 43.00 -33.00
C ILE A 542 -5.67 43.01 -34.17
N ILE A 543 -6.67 42.12 -34.15
CA ILE A 543 -7.70 42.06 -35.20
C ILE A 543 -8.48 43.38 -35.27
N THR A 544 -8.93 43.94 -34.15
CA THR A 544 -9.66 45.22 -34.16
C THR A 544 -8.80 46.38 -34.66
N ALA A 545 -7.50 46.40 -34.32
CA ALA A 545 -6.57 47.41 -34.84
C ALA A 545 -6.29 47.24 -36.36
N LEU A 546 -6.23 46.00 -36.86
CA LEU A 546 -6.13 45.75 -38.29
C LEU A 546 -7.41 46.14 -39.01
N GLN A 547 -8.58 45.82 -38.44
CA GLN A 547 -9.89 46.19 -38.99
C GLN A 547 -10.02 47.70 -39.18
N SER A 548 -9.68 48.49 -38.16
CA SER A 548 -9.77 49.96 -38.24
C SER A 548 -8.82 50.55 -39.29
N ARG A 549 -7.64 49.94 -39.48
CA ARG A 549 -6.71 50.33 -40.54
C ARG A 549 -7.25 49.97 -41.93
N VAL A 550 -7.87 48.81 -42.09
CA VAL A 550 -8.54 48.42 -43.35
C VAL A 550 -9.66 49.41 -43.66
N ASP A 551 -10.53 49.72 -42.70
CA ASP A 551 -11.64 50.68 -42.89
C ASP A 551 -11.14 52.07 -43.32
N SER A 552 -10.02 52.52 -42.74
CA SER A 552 -9.39 53.80 -43.08
C SER A 552 -8.85 53.80 -44.52
N LEU A 553 -8.15 52.72 -44.92
CA LEU A 553 -7.64 52.56 -46.29
C LEU A 553 -8.76 52.42 -47.32
N GLU A 554 -9.87 51.77 -46.96
CA GLU A 554 -11.06 51.71 -47.83
C GLU A 554 -11.70 53.08 -48.03
N LEU A 555 -11.72 53.91 -46.99
CA LEU A 555 -12.25 55.27 -47.06
C LEU A 555 -11.37 56.15 -47.95
N GLU A 556 -10.05 56.10 -47.77
CA GLU A 556 -9.08 56.78 -48.64
C GLU A 556 -9.19 56.30 -50.09
N ASN A 557 -9.32 54.98 -50.32
CA ASN A 557 -9.55 54.44 -51.66
C ASN A 557 -10.85 54.95 -52.29
N ARG A 558 -11.93 55.09 -51.51
CA ARG A 558 -13.18 55.71 -52.01
C ARG A 558 -12.99 57.17 -52.36
N GLU A 559 -12.27 57.93 -51.54
CA GLU A 559 -11.95 59.34 -51.82
C GLU A 559 -11.11 59.50 -53.09
N LEU A 560 -10.06 58.69 -53.24
CA LEU A 560 -9.22 58.66 -54.44
C LEU A 560 -10.03 58.27 -55.68
N LYS A 561 -10.90 57.27 -55.57
CA LYS A 561 -11.81 56.88 -56.66
C LYS A 561 -12.74 58.02 -57.06
N ASN A 562 -13.32 58.73 -56.10
CA ASN A 562 -14.15 59.92 -56.37
C ASN A 562 -13.33 61.02 -57.05
N ARG A 563 -12.10 61.26 -56.58
CA ARG A 563 -11.20 62.26 -57.17
C ARG A 563 -10.82 61.92 -58.62
N ILE A 564 -10.58 60.64 -58.92
CA ILE A 564 -10.34 60.16 -60.29
C ILE A 564 -11.56 60.42 -61.17
N VAL A 565 -12.78 60.16 -60.67
CA VAL A 565 -14.01 60.47 -61.39
C VAL A 565 -14.12 61.97 -61.68
N ASP A 566 -13.91 62.83 -60.67
CA ASP A 566 -13.94 64.29 -60.84
C ASP A 566 -12.94 64.75 -61.90
N LEU A 567 -11.67 64.31 -61.80
CA LEU A 567 -10.64 64.63 -62.78
C LEU A 567 -11.00 64.10 -64.17
N SER A 568 -11.56 62.90 -64.28
CA SER A 568 -12.02 62.34 -65.55
C SER A 568 -13.15 63.17 -66.15
N THR A 569 -14.08 63.69 -65.35
CA THR A 569 -15.14 64.59 -65.84
C THR A 569 -14.57 65.93 -66.31
N GLN A 570 -13.56 66.47 -65.61
CA GLN A 570 -12.85 67.69 -65.99
C GLN A 570 -12.06 67.49 -67.29
N THR A 571 -11.31 66.39 -67.43
CA THR A 571 -10.63 66.03 -68.68
C THR A 571 -11.63 65.89 -69.81
N SER A 572 -12.76 65.22 -69.59
CA SER A 572 -13.82 65.08 -70.59
C SER A 572 -14.41 66.44 -71.02
N SER A 573 -14.53 67.41 -70.10
CA SER A 573 -15.01 68.76 -70.43
C SER A 573 -13.99 69.58 -71.20
N MET A 574 -12.71 69.49 -70.82
CA MET A 574 -11.60 70.11 -71.56
C MET A 574 -11.42 69.48 -72.95
N GLU A 575 -11.56 68.17 -73.09
CA GLU A 575 -11.54 67.52 -74.41
C GLU A 575 -12.72 67.97 -75.28
N ARG A 576 -13.91 68.20 -74.70
CA ARG A 576 -15.05 68.76 -75.43
C ARG A 576 -14.79 70.20 -75.86
N SER A 577 -14.24 71.05 -74.99
CA SER A 577 -13.91 72.42 -75.35
C SER A 577 -12.79 72.48 -76.40
N LEU A 578 -11.77 71.61 -76.29
CA LEU A 578 -10.72 71.46 -77.30
C LEU A 578 -11.32 71.03 -78.64
N ARG A 579 -12.17 70.00 -78.66
CA ARG A 579 -12.90 69.58 -79.87
C ARG A 579 -13.73 70.72 -80.46
N ASN A 580 -14.41 71.51 -79.62
CA ASN A 580 -15.18 72.67 -80.07
C ASN A 580 -14.28 73.74 -80.69
N VAL A 581 -13.14 74.07 -80.07
CA VAL A 581 -12.16 75.02 -80.63
C VAL A 581 -11.54 74.49 -81.92
N GLN A 582 -11.22 73.20 -81.99
CA GLN A 582 -10.75 72.56 -83.22
C GLN A 582 -11.82 72.59 -84.32
N SER A 583 -13.10 72.38 -83.98
CA SER A 583 -14.21 72.50 -84.92
C SER A 583 -14.45 73.95 -85.38
N LEU A 584 -14.27 74.94 -84.50
CA LEU A 584 -14.34 76.36 -84.83
C LEU A 584 -13.15 76.77 -85.71
N ARG A 585 -11.94 76.28 -85.45
CA ARG A 585 -10.79 76.47 -86.35
C ARG A 585 -11.02 75.81 -87.70
N ALA A 586 -11.53 74.59 -87.74
CA ALA A 586 -11.89 73.93 -89.00
C ALA A 586 -12.99 74.70 -89.76
N ALA A 587 -13.96 75.30 -89.05
CA ALA A 587 -14.99 76.15 -89.64
C ALA A 587 -14.46 77.51 -90.11
N GLU A 588 -13.47 78.10 -89.42
CA GLU A 588 -12.76 79.31 -89.87
C GLU A 588 -11.82 79.04 -91.05
N GLU A 589 -11.16 77.88 -91.09
CA GLU A 589 -10.42 77.43 -92.26
C GLU A 589 -11.37 77.21 -93.45
N LEU A 590 -12.57 76.64 -93.23
CA LEU A 590 -13.62 76.56 -94.25
C LEU A 590 -14.13 77.94 -94.69
N ARG A 591 -14.25 78.92 -93.77
CA ARG A 591 -14.61 80.32 -94.10
C ARG A 591 -13.50 81.00 -94.92
N ASN A 592 -12.24 80.78 -94.56
CA ASN A 592 -11.09 81.29 -95.32
C ASN A 592 -10.99 80.60 -96.70
N THR A 593 -11.36 79.32 -96.84
CA THR A 593 -11.51 78.69 -98.15
C THR A 593 -12.72 79.21 -98.93
N CYS A 594 -13.80 79.62 -98.27
CA CYS A 594 -14.97 80.28 -98.89
C CYS A 594 -14.65 81.71 -99.37
N ASP A 595 -13.79 82.44 -98.65
CA ASP A 595 -13.31 83.77 -99.07
C ASP A 595 -12.24 83.67 -100.18
N LEU A 596 -11.47 82.58 -100.25
CA LEU A 596 -10.62 82.24 -101.41
C LEU A 596 -11.40 81.68 -102.62
N GLN A 597 -12.63 81.20 -102.42
CA GLN A 597 -13.50 80.70 -103.50
C GLN A 597 -14.23 81.82 -104.28
N LYS A 598 -14.07 83.10 -103.91
CA LYS A 598 -14.56 84.25 -104.69
C LYS A 598 -13.52 84.83 -105.68
N THR A 599 -12.29 84.32 -105.73
CA THR A 599 -11.22 84.94 -106.54
C THR A 599 -10.58 84.04 -107.60
N LEU A 600 -10.83 82.73 -107.66
CA LEU A 600 -10.29 81.89 -108.73
C LEU A 600 -11.29 80.82 -109.20
N THR A 601 -12.06 81.18 -110.22
CA THR A 601 -12.69 80.22 -111.14
C THR A 601 -11.81 80.17 -112.38
N GLN A 602 -11.04 79.09 -112.59
CA GLN A 602 -10.69 78.50 -113.90
C GLN A 602 -9.62 77.39 -113.78
N LEU A 603 -10.10 76.15 -113.94
CA LEU A 603 -9.56 75.07 -114.80
C LEU A 603 -8.23 74.33 -114.42
N PRO A 604 -7.98 73.11 -114.99
CA PRO A 604 -7.77 71.85 -114.23
C PRO A 604 -6.55 71.05 -114.81
N PRO A 605 -6.57 69.69 -114.93
CA PRO A 605 -6.56 68.60 -113.95
C PRO A 605 -5.31 67.68 -114.10
N GLN A 606 -5.35 66.52 -113.41
CA GLN A 606 -4.68 65.21 -113.66
C GLN A 606 -3.67 64.84 -112.55
N THR A 607 -3.73 63.71 -111.80
CA THR A 607 -4.64 62.54 -111.78
C THR A 607 -4.39 61.70 -110.50
N CYS A 608 -5.48 61.14 -109.94
CA CYS A 608 -5.66 59.85 -109.20
C CYS A 608 -4.84 59.50 -107.93
N SER A 609 -5.34 58.78 -106.91
CA SER A 609 -6.61 58.05 -106.63
C SER A 609 -6.62 57.73 -105.11
N PHE A 610 -7.71 57.95 -104.35
CA PHE A 610 -8.77 56.99 -103.95
C PHE A 610 -8.25 55.83 -103.03
N LEU A 611 -8.78 55.55 -101.82
CA LEU A 611 -10.16 55.16 -101.46
C LEU A 611 -10.51 55.30 -99.97
N PHE A 612 -11.81 55.22 -99.72
CA PHE A 612 -12.66 55.59 -98.57
C PHE A 612 -12.82 54.56 -97.44
N ALA A 613 -13.45 55.06 -96.35
CA ALA A 613 -14.62 54.54 -95.61
C ALA A 613 -14.35 54.26 -94.12
N ASP A 614 -15.25 54.39 -93.14
CA ASP A 614 -16.54 55.07 -92.87
C ASP A 614 -16.87 54.68 -91.39
N GLY A 615 -17.80 55.38 -90.71
CA GLY A 615 -18.65 54.71 -89.70
C GLY A 615 -18.45 54.95 -88.18
N ALA A 616 -19.22 55.92 -87.69
CA ALA A 616 -19.88 56.11 -86.38
C ALA A 616 -19.77 55.12 -85.18
N CYS A 617 -19.53 55.73 -84.00
CA CYS A 617 -20.27 55.72 -82.71
C CYS A 617 -20.96 54.46 -82.08
N ARG A 618 -20.70 54.36 -80.74
CA ARG A 618 -21.58 54.10 -79.57
C ARG A 618 -21.51 52.74 -78.81
N SER A 619 -21.02 52.87 -77.57
CA SER A 619 -21.65 52.48 -76.29
C SER A 619 -21.63 51.02 -75.76
N LEU A 620 -21.05 50.95 -74.55
CA LEU A 620 -21.50 50.29 -73.30
C LEU A 620 -21.13 48.83 -72.94
N SER A 621 -20.79 48.75 -71.64
CA SER A 621 -20.80 47.63 -70.67
C SER A 621 -19.64 46.62 -70.62
N SER A 622 -18.78 46.85 -69.62
CA SER A 622 -18.50 45.96 -68.47
C SER A 622 -18.20 44.48 -68.72
N LEU A 623 -16.99 44.04 -68.36
CA LEU A 623 -16.78 43.10 -67.23
C LEU A 623 -15.29 43.03 -66.84
N GLU A 624 -15.03 43.26 -65.56
CA GLU A 624 -14.10 42.55 -64.67
C GLU A 624 -12.68 42.12 -65.13
N GLY A 625 -11.68 42.58 -64.36
CA GLY A 625 -10.88 41.62 -63.59
C GLY A 625 -9.37 41.61 -63.79
N VAL A 626 -8.67 42.05 -62.74
CA VAL A 626 -7.43 41.44 -62.16
C VAL A 626 -6.12 41.62 -62.95
N GLU A 627 -5.34 42.64 -62.62
CA GLU A 627 -4.20 42.65 -61.67
C GLU A 627 -2.95 41.89 -62.15
N SER A 628 -1.83 42.61 -62.16
CA SER A 628 -0.57 42.20 -61.51
C SER A 628 0.55 43.03 -62.11
N TRP A 629 1.09 44.03 -61.40
CA TRP A 629 2.50 44.42 -61.46
C TRP A 629 2.84 45.14 -60.16
N SER A 630 3.58 44.47 -59.28
CA SER A 630 4.24 45.08 -58.12
C SER A 630 5.51 44.30 -57.79
N GLN A 631 6.65 44.96 -58.00
CA GLN A 631 7.96 44.76 -57.39
C GLN A 631 8.76 46.02 -57.76
N CYS A 632 9.62 46.63 -56.97
CA CYS A 632 10.10 46.47 -55.61
C CYS A 632 10.85 47.79 -55.29
N SER A 633 11.01 48.18 -54.02
CA SER A 633 12.28 48.67 -53.43
C SER A 633 12.05 49.51 -52.17
N SER A 634 12.81 49.11 -51.16
CA SER A 634 13.02 49.60 -49.80
C SER A 634 13.69 50.97 -49.66
N LEU A 635 13.50 51.66 -48.51
CA LEU A 635 14.60 52.25 -47.70
C LEU A 635 14.16 52.82 -46.31
N ALA A 636 14.94 52.44 -45.28
CA ALA A 636 15.48 53.18 -44.13
C ALA A 636 14.66 53.71 -42.91
N ARG A 637 14.98 53.10 -41.74
CA ARG A 637 15.46 53.63 -40.41
C ARG A 637 14.79 54.83 -39.70
N SER A 638 14.48 54.65 -38.39
CA SER A 638 15.13 55.32 -37.23
C SER A 638 14.49 54.94 -35.87
N GLY A 639 15.28 54.88 -34.78
CA GLY A 639 14.78 55.03 -33.40
C GLY A 639 15.49 54.21 -32.31
N GLU A 640 16.67 54.67 -31.85
CA GLU A 640 17.32 54.24 -30.60
C GLU A 640 16.56 54.75 -29.35
N MET A 641 16.54 53.98 -28.25
CA MET A 641 16.54 54.57 -26.90
C MET A 641 17.21 53.68 -25.84
N MET A 642 18.08 54.33 -25.08
CA MET A 642 18.94 53.89 -23.97
C MET A 642 18.22 53.20 -22.81
N GLY A 643 18.96 52.33 -22.09
CA GLY A 643 18.60 51.86 -20.74
C GLY A 643 19.75 51.11 -20.06
N TYR A 644 20.73 51.85 -19.53
CA TYR A 644 21.72 51.34 -18.57
C TYR A 644 21.06 51.13 -17.20
N LEU A 645 21.16 49.94 -16.61
CA LEU A 645 21.25 49.76 -15.16
C LEU A 645 22.07 48.49 -14.85
N ASN A 646 23.34 48.71 -14.50
CA ASN A 646 24.18 47.75 -13.80
C ASN A 646 24.29 48.23 -12.34
N LEU A 647 23.84 47.42 -11.39
CA LEU A 647 24.17 47.57 -9.98
C LEU A 647 24.77 46.25 -9.49
N ASN A 648 26.07 46.30 -9.24
CA ASN A 648 26.81 45.32 -8.45
C ASN A 648 26.15 45.09 -7.08
N SER A 649 26.21 43.86 -6.59
CA SER A 649 26.56 43.64 -5.18
C SER A 649 27.44 42.41 -5.05
N HIS A 650 28.66 42.65 -4.56
CA HIS A 650 29.63 41.65 -4.13
C HIS A 650 29.08 40.84 -2.95
N ASN A 651 29.48 39.57 -2.84
CA ASN A 651 30.13 39.12 -1.61
C ASN A 651 31.03 37.91 -1.81
N HIS A 652 32.21 38.04 -1.24
CA HIS A 652 33.33 37.11 -1.17
C HIS A 652 32.97 35.81 -0.45
N SER A 653 33.57 34.68 -0.84
CA SER A 653 34.31 33.80 0.08
C SER A 653 35.01 32.62 -0.63
N LEU A 654 36.34 32.72 -0.62
CA LEU A 654 37.31 31.66 -0.27
C LEU A 654 37.17 30.28 -0.96
N LEU A 655 37.99 30.10 -2.00
CA LEU A 655 38.54 28.80 -2.39
C LEU A 655 39.47 28.28 -1.28
N SER A 656 39.08 27.18 -0.63
CA SER A 656 40.00 26.29 0.05
C SER A 656 39.97 24.92 -0.63
N THR A 657 40.99 24.67 -1.43
CA THR A 657 41.44 23.35 -1.84
C THR A 657 41.72 22.49 -0.62
N THR A 658 41.09 21.32 -0.52
CA THR A 658 41.68 20.20 0.22
C THR A 658 41.42 18.90 -0.54
N ASP A 659 42.53 18.31 -0.98
CA ASP A 659 42.70 16.91 -1.29
C ASP A 659 42.13 16.02 -0.18
N SER A 660 41.52 14.90 -0.58
CA SER A 660 41.59 13.64 0.18
C SER A 660 41.19 12.48 -0.73
N SER A 661 42.17 12.05 -1.53
CA SER A 661 42.39 10.63 -1.79
C SER A 661 43.30 10.09 -0.69
N GLN A 662 42.85 9.12 0.11
CA GLN A 662 43.59 7.91 0.50
C GLN A 662 42.93 7.17 1.69
N MET A 663 42.65 5.89 1.41
CA MET A 663 42.85 4.67 2.23
C MET A 663 42.30 4.52 3.66
N MET A 664 41.75 3.30 3.83
CA MET A 664 41.33 2.54 5.03
C MET A 664 39.93 2.80 5.57
#